data_AF-A0A166EJV7-F1
#
_entry.id   AF-A0A166EJV7-F1
#
_cell.length_a   1.000
_cell.length_b   1.000
_cell.length_c   1.000
_cell.angle_alpha   90.00
_cell.angle_beta   90.00
_cell.angle_gamma   90.00
#
_symmetry.space_group_name_H-M   'P 1'
#
loop_
_entity.id
_entity.type
_entity.pdbx_description
1 polymer ?
#
loop_
_entity_poly.entity_id
_entity_poly.type
_entity_poly.pdbx_seq_one_letter_code
_entity_poly.pdbx_strand_id
1 'polypeptide(L)'
;MTFSTLRALQAIIADGIDTIERAYAEASEDAMREESGSRAEHTSPETPPPSPPHSRPAKRQPATVSLDYPSLDAPGDQNSYAEKLASHPAVLAAASRVVSAANQLATVLRLPFLTLCDAGLGYHLPSCLGFFEAAHIPELLREAGKDGMHAETIGKRINVDASRTSHILRLLATQHILREVKPDVFALNRVSTLLDSGKPFNSLQAGEAEKYDGQGQTAAFFALNADELFKTSAYMTDFLLPRRTKAVASPLTFSDGSFTSLLPPATITPSLTARQRDRDDELPTSLFPTADLTPMSPPTPRRPRVLRRLLSRSVMDVPRSQSPSSPVLSLPQSPSSSRKPSLASLALDLPPPMESDSEAVDNMHRTNATTFNLAMRTQTPYWGWLELPENKHRLARFGRAMGGSAGWEGAAMDALCGEPFPSLLAGSLVIDVGGGIGSASMRLAQRFPTLRLMIQDRAPVCRHGEEAWRAKMPEALDSARVRFQAHDFFTPQPASLGRIGAFLVRVVLHDWTDIEAVRILRRLRASASLGSEDESPTYLVIGEHILPYANTSEREGENPETKSALDGLDAVEGAEEALRLTGATWPLLANLGTASANAYWMDMTMQTIFNGQERTLPELVTLCLSAGWKVTRATRVPGSTFGHIVAVPTVLPPEDVADAYYPGVEVPRPTSPVIIDPFGSSRRLPSPRTPAHHGRRGSLWSRWIRNTGLARDALSEDAR
;
A
#
# COMPACT_ATOMS: atom_id res chain seq x y z
N MET A 1 -20.05 18.44 -16.98
CA MET A 1 -20.74 18.27 -15.68
C MET A 1 -21.77 19.37 -15.53
N THR A 2 -22.79 19.17 -14.69
CA THR A 2 -23.96 20.06 -14.56
C THR A 2 -24.22 20.44 -13.10
N PHE A 3 -25.07 21.44 -12.86
CA PHE A 3 -25.55 21.73 -11.50
C PHE A 3 -26.25 20.53 -10.85
N SER A 4 -26.87 19.62 -11.63
CA SER A 4 -27.39 18.36 -11.10
C SER A 4 -26.30 17.42 -10.58
N THR A 5 -25.11 17.38 -11.19
CA THR A 5 -23.95 16.65 -10.63
C THR A 5 -23.56 17.20 -9.25
N LEU A 6 -23.46 18.54 -9.12
CA LEU A 6 -23.11 19.20 -7.86
C LEU A 6 -24.16 18.93 -6.76
N ARG A 7 -25.45 18.94 -7.10
CA ARG A 7 -26.53 18.63 -6.15
C ARG A 7 -26.59 17.15 -5.76
N ALA A 8 -26.30 16.23 -6.69
CA ALA A 8 -26.22 14.81 -6.37
C ALA A 8 -25.05 14.50 -5.41
N LEU A 9 -23.87 15.09 -5.64
CA LEU A 9 -22.74 15.00 -4.71
C LEU A 9 -23.09 15.57 -3.33
N GLN A 10 -23.79 16.71 -3.27
CA GLN A 10 -24.27 17.28 -2.00
C GLN A 10 -25.25 16.35 -1.28
N ALA A 11 -26.15 15.68 -2.00
CA ALA A 11 -27.11 14.74 -1.41
C ALA A 11 -26.43 13.48 -0.86
N ILE A 12 -25.41 12.94 -1.55
CA ILE A 12 -24.62 11.79 -1.07
C ILE A 12 -23.83 12.15 0.20
N ILE A 13 -23.30 13.37 0.29
CA ILE A 13 -22.63 13.87 1.50
C ILE A 13 -23.63 13.92 2.68
N ALA A 14 -24.85 14.42 2.46
CA ALA A 14 -25.89 14.48 3.49
C ALA A 14 -26.32 13.08 3.95
N ASP A 15 -26.75 12.19 3.04
CA ASP A 15 -27.15 10.81 3.38
C ASP A 15 -26.04 10.02 4.10
N GLY A 16 -24.77 10.25 3.70
CA GLY A 16 -23.62 9.66 4.37
C GLY A 16 -23.45 10.16 5.81
N ILE A 17 -23.62 11.46 6.06
CA ILE A 17 -23.60 12.04 7.41
C ILE A 17 -24.79 11.54 8.24
N ASP A 18 -26.02 11.61 7.71
CA ASP A 18 -27.24 11.11 8.34
C ASP A 18 -27.15 9.61 8.71
N THR A 19 -26.34 8.84 7.98
CA THR A 19 -26.04 7.42 8.27
C THR A 19 -25.02 7.26 9.40
N ILE A 20 -24.00 8.12 9.46
CA ILE A 20 -23.00 8.12 10.55
C ILE A 20 -23.64 8.59 11.86
N GLU A 21 -24.41 9.68 11.84
CA GLU A 21 -25.09 10.22 13.03
C GLU A 21 -26.03 9.19 13.67
N ARG A 22 -26.82 8.46 12.86
CA ARG A 22 -27.67 7.35 13.35
C ARG A 22 -26.86 6.25 14.03
N ALA A 23 -25.77 5.78 13.42
CA ALA A 23 -24.92 4.75 14.01
C ALA A 23 -24.29 5.18 15.35
N TYR A 24 -23.94 6.46 15.49
CA TYR A 24 -23.43 7.02 16.76
C TYR A 24 -24.53 7.21 17.81
N ALA A 25 -25.75 7.57 17.40
CA ALA A 25 -26.91 7.66 18.28
C ALA A 25 -27.34 6.28 18.81
N GLU A 26 -27.48 5.28 17.92
CA GLU A 26 -27.83 3.90 18.25
C GLU A 26 -26.81 3.30 19.24
N ALA A 27 -25.51 3.45 18.97
CA ALA A 27 -24.46 2.98 19.86
C ALA A 27 -24.39 3.75 21.20
N SER A 28 -24.83 5.02 21.24
CA SER A 28 -24.99 5.77 22.49
C SER A 28 -26.14 5.23 23.34
N GLU A 29 -27.26 4.82 22.72
CA GLU A 29 -28.38 4.19 23.45
C GLU A 29 -27.97 2.84 24.04
N ASP A 30 -27.25 2.00 23.28
CA ASP A 30 -26.83 0.68 23.75
C ASP A 30 -25.82 0.76 24.91
N ALA A 31 -24.89 1.71 24.89
CA ALA A 31 -24.02 1.98 26.04
C ALA A 31 -24.82 2.35 27.31
N MET A 32 -25.91 3.12 27.18
CA MET A 32 -26.81 3.44 28.30
C MET A 32 -27.65 2.23 28.75
N ARG A 33 -27.97 1.29 27.86
CA ARG A 33 -28.64 0.02 28.18
C ARG A 33 -27.73 -0.90 28.99
N GLU A 34 -26.45 -1.02 28.63
CA GLU A 34 -25.47 -1.83 29.39
C GLU A 34 -25.21 -1.26 30.80
N GLU A 35 -24.96 0.05 30.93
CA GLU A 35 -24.78 0.67 32.25
C GLU A 35 -26.01 0.49 33.15
N SER A 36 -27.22 0.62 32.61
CA SER A 36 -28.46 0.47 33.40
C SER A 36 -28.77 -1.00 33.74
N GLY A 37 -28.46 -1.94 32.85
CA GLY A 37 -28.58 -3.38 33.10
C GLY A 37 -27.67 -3.88 34.22
N SER A 38 -26.38 -3.52 34.18
CA SER A 38 -25.39 -3.90 35.22
C SER A 38 -25.78 -3.47 36.64
N ARG A 39 -26.64 -2.45 36.76
CA ARG A 39 -27.08 -1.87 38.02
C ARG A 39 -28.33 -2.55 38.61
N ALA A 40 -29.04 -3.36 37.82
CA ALA A 40 -30.27 -4.03 38.24
C ALA A 40 -30.01 -5.28 39.11
N GLU A 41 -28.87 -5.95 38.95
CA GLU A 41 -28.54 -7.20 39.66
C GLU A 41 -28.11 -7.01 41.14
N HIS A 42 -28.15 -5.79 41.68
CA HIS A 42 -27.65 -5.45 43.02
C HIS A 42 -28.66 -4.75 43.94
N THR A 43 -29.96 -4.99 43.74
CA THR A 43 -31.02 -4.54 44.68
C THR A 43 -31.88 -5.71 45.19
N SER A 44 -31.67 -6.10 46.45
CA SER A 44 -32.58 -7.00 47.19
C SER A 44 -33.87 -6.27 47.62
N PRO A 45 -35.00 -6.97 47.85
CA PRO A 45 -36.32 -6.36 48.03
C PRO A 45 -36.55 -5.64 49.38
N GLU A 46 -37.58 -4.80 49.40
CA GLU A 46 -37.86 -3.73 50.38
C GLU A 46 -38.63 -4.15 51.65
N THR A 47 -38.68 -3.24 52.63
CA THR A 47 -39.81 -3.06 53.57
C THR A 47 -40.14 -1.56 53.77
N PRO A 48 -41.43 -1.15 53.92
CA PRO A 48 -41.87 0.26 53.79
C PRO A 48 -42.00 1.08 55.11
N PRO A 49 -42.22 2.43 55.04
CA PRO A 49 -42.02 3.41 56.14
C PRO A 49 -43.34 3.99 56.73
N PRO A 50 -43.30 4.99 57.66
CA PRO A 50 -43.23 6.44 57.30
C PRO A 50 -42.30 7.26 58.26
N SER A 51 -41.80 8.49 58.04
CA SER A 51 -42.38 9.78 57.58
C SER A 51 -41.26 10.82 57.23
N PRO A 52 -41.57 12.03 56.68
CA PRO A 52 -40.59 12.98 56.09
C PRO A 52 -40.53 14.36 56.83
N PRO A 53 -40.00 15.50 56.29
CA PRO A 53 -39.03 15.74 55.20
C PRO A 53 -37.91 16.78 55.54
N HIS A 54 -36.63 16.56 55.17
CA HIS A 54 -35.69 17.69 54.95
C HIS A 54 -34.61 17.39 53.87
N SER A 55 -34.18 18.46 53.19
CA SER A 55 -33.02 18.55 52.26
C SER A 55 -32.71 17.33 51.39
N ARG A 56 -33.34 17.26 50.20
CA ARG A 56 -32.94 16.35 49.12
C ARG A 56 -31.62 16.85 48.51
N PRO A 57 -30.47 16.14 48.60
CA PRO A 57 -29.30 16.49 47.81
C PRO A 57 -29.64 16.36 46.33
N ALA A 58 -29.06 17.21 45.48
CA ALA A 58 -29.27 17.11 44.05
C ALA A 58 -28.84 15.72 43.55
N LYS A 59 -29.75 14.99 42.90
CA LYS A 59 -29.35 13.82 42.11
C LYS A 59 -28.38 14.33 41.04
N ARG A 60 -27.09 13.99 41.15
CA ARG A 60 -26.23 13.94 39.96
C ARG A 60 -26.95 13.02 38.98
N GLN A 61 -27.41 13.57 37.86
CA GLN A 61 -27.70 12.75 36.70
C GLN A 61 -26.39 12.01 36.34
N PRO A 62 -26.43 10.73 35.94
CA PRO A 62 -25.29 10.17 35.23
C PRO A 62 -25.00 11.07 34.03
N ALA A 63 -23.73 11.35 33.76
CA ALA A 63 -23.36 12.13 32.60
C ALA A 63 -23.72 11.29 31.37
N THR A 64 -24.73 11.71 30.61
CA THR A 64 -25.14 11.04 29.38
C THR A 64 -23.99 11.11 28.39
N VAL A 65 -23.28 10.00 28.21
CA VAL A 65 -22.21 9.87 27.22
C VAL A 65 -22.86 9.79 25.84
N SER A 66 -23.27 10.94 25.31
CA SER A 66 -23.53 11.09 23.89
C SER A 66 -22.21 10.90 23.17
N LEU A 67 -22.11 9.89 22.31
CA LEU A 67 -20.99 9.73 21.41
C LEU A 67 -21.11 10.78 20.31
N ASP A 68 -19.96 11.31 19.89
CA ASP A 68 -19.81 12.24 18.77
C ASP A 68 -18.65 11.76 17.89
N TYR A 69 -18.64 12.16 16.63
CA TYR A 69 -17.64 11.69 15.67
C TYR A 69 -16.23 12.19 16.06
N PRO A 70 -15.18 11.35 16.01
CA PRO A 70 -13.83 11.72 16.44
C PRO A 70 -13.30 13.02 15.82
N SER A 71 -13.14 14.05 16.66
CA SER A 71 -12.69 15.37 16.25
C SER A 71 -11.30 15.34 15.62
N LEU A 72 -11.15 15.99 14.46
CA LEU A 72 -9.86 16.15 13.78
C LEU A 72 -8.83 16.91 14.63
N ASP A 73 -9.28 17.92 15.37
CA ASP A 73 -8.46 18.94 16.04
C ASP A 73 -7.90 18.52 17.41
N ALA A 74 -8.33 17.35 17.91
CA ALA A 74 -7.87 16.74 19.17
C ALA A 74 -6.89 15.59 18.87
N PRO A 75 -5.93 15.27 19.76
CA PRO A 75 -5.14 14.04 19.65
C PRO A 75 -6.05 12.80 19.65
N GLY A 76 -5.73 11.81 18.82
CA GLY A 76 -6.58 10.64 18.60
C GLY A 76 -6.39 9.55 19.65
N ASP A 77 -7.45 9.12 20.34
CA ASP A 77 -7.42 7.95 21.23
C ASP A 77 -8.03 6.71 20.56
N GLN A 78 -7.14 5.80 20.13
CA GLN A 78 -7.47 4.51 19.52
C GLN A 78 -8.18 3.53 20.50
N ASN A 79 -8.19 3.82 21.80
CA ASN A 79 -8.96 3.05 22.77
C ASN A 79 -10.39 3.56 22.95
N SER A 80 -10.68 4.80 22.53
CA SER A 80 -12.00 5.41 22.68
C SER A 80 -13.06 4.64 21.88
N TYR A 81 -14.28 4.61 22.41
CA TYR A 81 -15.38 3.92 21.74
C TYR A 81 -15.76 4.58 20.41
N ALA A 82 -15.69 5.91 20.32
CA ALA A 82 -15.93 6.67 19.10
C ALA A 82 -14.92 6.31 17.97
N GLU A 83 -13.62 6.22 18.27
CA GLU A 83 -12.61 5.85 17.28
C GLU A 83 -12.78 4.42 16.76
N LYS A 84 -13.21 3.50 17.64
CA LYS A 84 -13.58 2.13 17.26
C LYS A 84 -14.84 2.10 16.39
N LEU A 85 -15.86 2.90 16.72
CA LEU A 85 -17.09 3.00 15.94
C LEU A 85 -16.85 3.63 14.55
N ALA A 86 -15.88 4.55 14.42
CA ALA A 86 -15.44 5.07 13.12
C ALA A 86 -14.89 3.98 12.18
N SER A 87 -14.45 2.84 12.73
CA SER A 87 -13.95 1.67 11.99
C SER A 87 -15.01 0.57 11.77
N HIS A 88 -16.24 0.76 12.25
CA HIS A 88 -17.34 -0.18 12.03
C HIS A 88 -17.75 -0.21 10.54
N PRO A 89 -17.94 -1.37 9.88
CA PRO A 89 -18.13 -1.45 8.42
C PRO A 89 -19.24 -0.56 7.84
N ALA A 90 -20.36 -0.38 8.55
CA ALA A 90 -21.44 0.52 8.11
C ALA A 90 -21.03 2.00 8.16
N VAL A 91 -20.28 2.40 9.19
CA VAL A 91 -19.75 3.77 9.36
C VAL A 91 -18.64 4.02 8.35
N LEU A 92 -17.73 3.06 8.15
CA LEU A 92 -16.66 3.11 7.17
C LEU A 92 -17.22 3.23 5.74
N ALA A 93 -18.21 2.42 5.37
CA ALA A 93 -18.86 2.51 4.07
C ALA A 93 -19.59 3.86 3.86
N ALA A 94 -20.25 4.40 4.90
CA ALA A 94 -20.83 5.74 4.83
C ALA A 94 -19.76 6.83 4.69
N ALA A 95 -18.70 6.79 5.48
CA ALA A 95 -17.58 7.72 5.43
C ALA A 95 -16.87 7.70 4.07
N SER A 96 -16.63 6.53 3.49
CA SER A 96 -16.02 6.40 2.16
C SER A 96 -16.89 7.04 1.06
N ARG A 97 -18.23 6.95 1.14
CA ARG A 97 -19.13 7.70 0.24
C ARG A 97 -19.01 9.22 0.43
N VAL A 98 -18.98 9.70 1.68
CA VAL A 98 -18.80 11.13 2.00
C VAL A 98 -17.45 11.65 1.48
N VAL A 99 -16.35 10.94 1.75
CA VAL A 99 -14.99 11.31 1.30
C VAL A 99 -14.90 11.32 -0.22
N SER A 100 -15.46 10.30 -0.89
CA SER A 100 -15.54 10.24 -2.35
C SER A 100 -16.29 11.44 -2.93
N ALA A 101 -17.50 11.69 -2.42
CA ALA A 101 -18.37 12.76 -2.89
C ALA A 101 -17.78 14.15 -2.61
N ALA A 102 -17.17 14.36 -1.43
CA ALA A 102 -16.53 15.62 -1.05
C ALA A 102 -15.28 15.91 -1.89
N ASN A 103 -14.41 14.91 -2.12
CA ASN A 103 -13.24 15.05 -2.98
C ASN A 103 -13.67 15.36 -4.43
N GLN A 104 -14.66 14.64 -4.95
CA GLN A 104 -15.17 14.87 -6.30
C GLN A 104 -15.79 16.26 -6.40
N LEU A 105 -16.61 16.68 -5.43
CA LEU A 105 -17.20 18.02 -5.38
C LEU A 105 -16.12 19.11 -5.36
N ALA A 106 -15.10 18.99 -4.53
CA ALA A 106 -13.96 19.90 -4.49
C ALA A 106 -13.21 19.93 -5.85
N THR A 107 -13.04 18.77 -6.48
CA THR A 107 -12.39 18.65 -7.80
C THR A 107 -13.21 19.33 -8.92
N VAL A 108 -14.54 19.27 -8.88
CA VAL A 108 -15.42 19.96 -9.87
C VAL A 108 -15.44 21.48 -9.66
N LEU A 109 -15.34 21.94 -8.40
CA LEU A 109 -15.35 23.38 -8.06
C LEU A 109 -13.98 24.06 -8.26
N ARG A 110 -12.89 23.29 -8.27
CA ARG A 110 -11.52 23.79 -8.43
C ARG A 110 -11.16 24.03 -9.89
N LEU A 111 -10.35 25.08 -10.15
CA LEU A 111 -9.79 25.30 -11.49
C LEU A 111 -8.88 24.12 -11.88
N PRO A 112 -9.09 23.45 -13.04
CA PRO A 112 -8.36 22.23 -13.39
C PRO A 112 -6.84 22.34 -13.35
N PHE A 113 -6.28 23.51 -13.71
CA PHE A 113 -4.85 23.78 -13.56
C PHE A 113 -4.36 23.68 -12.12
N LEU A 114 -5.12 24.19 -11.14
CA LEU A 114 -4.76 24.10 -9.72
C LEU A 114 -4.93 22.69 -9.16
N THR A 115 -5.79 21.86 -9.75
CA THR A 115 -5.86 20.42 -9.44
C THR A 115 -4.62 19.68 -9.94
N LEU A 116 -4.14 20.02 -11.14
CA LEU A 116 -2.87 19.49 -11.68
C LEU A 116 -1.65 19.97 -10.89
N CYS A 117 -1.65 21.22 -10.40
CA CYS A 117 -0.59 21.72 -9.53
C CYS A 117 -0.48 20.93 -8.22
N ASP A 118 -1.60 20.66 -7.54
CA ASP A 118 -1.59 19.90 -6.28
C ASP A 118 -1.08 18.46 -6.48
N ALA A 119 -1.55 17.79 -7.54
CA ALA A 119 -1.06 16.45 -7.89
C ALA A 119 0.44 16.47 -8.25
N GLY A 120 0.87 17.42 -9.09
CA GLY A 120 2.24 17.54 -9.57
C GLY A 120 3.26 17.99 -8.52
N LEU A 121 2.83 18.71 -7.47
CA LEU A 121 3.68 19.16 -6.36
C LEU A 121 3.53 18.29 -5.09
N GLY A 122 2.65 17.29 -5.11
CA GLY A 122 2.35 16.41 -3.98
C GLY A 122 3.54 15.62 -3.43
N TYR A 123 4.63 15.46 -4.19
CA TYR A 123 5.88 14.81 -3.76
C TYR A 123 6.54 15.49 -2.53
N HIS A 124 6.22 16.76 -2.26
CA HIS A 124 6.65 17.43 -1.04
C HIS A 124 6.00 16.85 0.23
N LEU A 125 4.79 16.27 0.14
CA LEU A 125 4.06 15.74 1.29
C LEU A 125 4.76 14.52 1.95
N PRO A 126 5.09 13.41 1.25
CA PRO A 126 5.82 12.29 1.85
C PRO A 126 7.23 12.72 2.30
N SER A 127 7.86 13.67 1.60
CA SER A 127 9.15 14.25 2.01
C SER A 127 9.08 14.96 3.37
N CYS A 128 8.05 15.79 3.57
CA CYS A 128 7.79 16.48 4.83
C CYS A 128 7.35 15.52 5.95
N LEU A 129 6.58 14.49 5.62
CA LEU A 129 6.15 13.46 6.57
C LEU A 129 7.34 12.61 7.07
N GLY A 130 8.25 12.24 6.17
CA GLY A 130 9.49 11.56 6.50
C GLY A 130 10.43 12.39 7.37
N PHE A 131 10.53 13.71 7.13
CA PHE A 131 11.25 14.61 8.03
C PHE A 131 10.61 14.69 9.42
N PHE A 132 9.28 14.84 9.48
CA PHE A 132 8.52 14.93 10.73
C PHE A 132 8.70 13.67 11.60
N GLU A 133 8.61 12.50 10.98
CA GLU A 133 8.87 11.20 11.60
C GLU A 133 10.34 11.10 12.07
N ALA A 134 11.31 11.26 11.17
CA ALA A 134 12.73 10.99 11.44
C ALA A 134 13.37 12.00 12.42
N ALA A 135 12.81 13.20 12.56
CA ALA A 135 13.24 14.20 13.54
C ALA A 135 12.57 14.05 14.91
N HIS A 136 11.76 13.00 15.14
CA HIS A 136 11.05 12.72 16.40
C HIS A 136 10.14 13.88 16.86
N ILE A 137 9.57 14.61 15.90
CA ILE A 137 8.65 15.72 16.19
C ILE A 137 7.29 15.22 16.73
N PRO A 138 6.75 14.04 16.37
CA PRO A 138 5.59 13.47 17.05
C PRO A 138 5.74 13.43 18.57
N GLU A 139 6.87 12.90 19.05
CA GLU A 139 7.14 12.77 20.48
C GLU A 139 7.28 14.14 21.18
N LEU A 140 7.94 15.11 20.54
CA LEU A 140 7.99 16.51 21.03
C LEU A 140 6.60 17.14 21.16
N LEU A 141 5.73 16.93 20.17
CA LEU A 141 4.40 17.52 20.17
C LEU A 141 3.44 16.81 21.12
N ARG A 142 3.65 15.51 21.41
CA ARG A 142 2.98 14.84 22.53
C ARG A 142 3.46 15.39 23.88
N GLU A 143 4.77 15.60 24.07
CA GLU A 143 5.33 16.21 25.29
C GLU A 143 4.77 17.63 25.54
N ALA A 144 4.47 18.39 24.48
CA ALA A 144 3.84 19.71 24.58
C ALA A 144 2.30 19.69 24.72
N GLY A 145 1.65 18.60 24.30
CA GLY A 145 0.20 18.44 24.35
C GLY A 145 -0.59 19.45 23.50
N LYS A 146 -1.84 19.68 23.89
CA LYS A 146 -2.83 20.48 23.14
C LYS A 146 -2.41 21.93 22.83
N ASP A 147 -1.55 22.52 23.66
CA ASP A 147 -1.17 23.94 23.57
C ASP A 147 -0.01 24.16 22.58
N GLY A 148 0.61 23.06 22.12
CA GLY A 148 1.59 23.00 21.05
C GLY A 148 3.00 23.49 21.41
N MET A 149 3.94 23.26 20.50
CA MET A 149 5.33 23.73 20.61
C MET A 149 5.66 24.70 19.48
N HIS A 150 6.39 25.77 19.80
CA HIS A 150 6.85 26.76 18.82
C HIS A 150 7.99 26.19 17.98
N ALA A 151 7.96 26.43 16.66
CA ALA A 151 8.99 26.02 15.71
C ALA A 151 10.43 26.40 16.10
N GLU A 152 10.63 27.50 16.85
CA GLU A 152 11.95 27.85 17.39
C GLU A 152 12.42 26.84 18.47
N THR A 153 11.53 26.40 19.35
CA THR A 153 11.80 25.38 20.37
C THR A 153 11.96 24.00 19.76
N ILE A 154 11.12 23.64 18.78
CA ILE A 154 11.23 22.39 18.02
C ILE A 154 12.59 22.36 17.30
N GLY A 155 12.90 23.40 16.51
CA GLY A 155 14.16 23.53 15.77
C GLY A 155 15.40 23.41 16.67
N LYS A 156 15.38 24.05 17.85
CA LYS A 156 16.45 23.91 18.86
C LYS A 156 16.58 22.49 19.41
N ARG A 157 15.49 21.75 19.63
CA ARG A 157 15.51 20.35 20.11
C ARG A 157 16.05 19.38 19.04
N ILE A 158 15.70 19.60 17.77
CA ILE A 158 16.08 18.72 16.64
C ILE A 158 17.35 19.19 15.89
N ASN A 159 17.98 20.29 16.32
CA ASN A 159 19.12 20.95 15.67
C ASN A 159 18.87 21.34 14.20
N VAL A 160 17.71 21.91 13.91
CA VAL A 160 17.33 22.44 12.58
C VAL A 160 16.88 23.89 12.70
N ASP A 161 17.12 24.69 11.67
CA ASP A 161 16.65 26.07 11.59
C ASP A 161 15.13 26.20 11.83
N ALA A 162 14.74 27.22 12.60
CA ALA A 162 13.36 27.47 12.99
C ALA A 162 12.45 27.80 11.80
N SER A 163 12.96 28.54 10.80
CA SER A 163 12.19 28.87 9.60
C SER A 163 11.92 27.64 8.73
N ARG A 164 12.96 26.83 8.45
CA ARG A 164 12.80 25.54 7.77
C ARG A 164 11.81 24.61 8.48
N THR A 165 11.94 24.51 9.81
CA THR A 165 11.03 23.71 10.65
C THR A 165 9.59 24.20 10.52
N SER A 166 9.37 25.51 10.66
CA SER A 166 8.07 26.17 10.46
C SER A 166 7.45 25.89 9.08
N HIS A 167 8.22 26.06 7.99
CA HIS A 167 7.73 25.81 6.64
C HIS A 167 7.30 24.36 6.39
N ILE A 168 8.05 23.38 6.94
CA ILE A 168 7.72 21.95 6.82
C ILE A 168 6.44 21.62 7.60
N LEU A 169 6.36 22.03 8.88
CA LEU A 169 5.21 21.73 9.73
C LEU A 169 3.93 22.46 9.24
N ARG A 170 4.06 23.63 8.63
CA ARG A 170 2.94 24.37 8.01
C ARG A 170 2.35 23.68 6.78
N LEU A 171 3.15 22.98 5.97
CA LEU A 171 2.59 22.16 4.88
C LEU A 171 1.77 21.00 5.44
N LEU A 172 2.30 20.31 6.46
CA LEU A 172 1.57 19.23 7.15
C LEU A 172 0.30 19.73 7.83
N ALA A 173 0.31 20.93 8.43
CA ALA A 173 -0.88 21.55 8.99
C ALA A 173 -1.92 21.95 7.92
N THR A 174 -1.46 22.43 6.77
CA THR A 174 -2.29 22.77 5.60
C THR A 174 -2.93 21.53 4.96
N GLN A 175 -2.33 20.34 5.15
CA GLN A 175 -2.87 19.04 4.75
C GLN A 175 -3.59 18.31 5.89
N HIS A 176 -3.98 19.02 6.96
CA HIS A 176 -4.70 18.48 8.12
C HIS A 176 -4.01 17.32 8.87
N ILE A 177 -2.70 17.13 8.67
CA ILE A 177 -1.89 16.17 9.43
C ILE A 177 -1.46 16.78 10.77
N LEU A 178 -1.23 18.08 10.83
CA LEU A 178 -0.92 18.83 12.06
C LEU A 178 -1.93 19.95 12.29
N ARG A 179 -1.83 20.62 13.43
CA ARG A 179 -2.57 21.84 13.74
C ARG A 179 -1.61 22.98 14.09
N GLU A 180 -1.63 24.08 13.33
CA GLU A 180 -0.97 25.33 13.71
C GLU A 180 -1.93 26.12 14.62
N VAL A 181 -1.77 25.97 15.94
CA VAL A 181 -2.73 26.50 16.95
C VAL A 181 -2.67 28.02 17.13
N LYS A 182 -1.53 28.61 16.75
CA LYS A 182 -1.24 30.05 16.63
C LYS A 182 0.06 30.17 15.80
N PRO A 183 0.40 31.34 15.24
CA PRO A 183 1.55 31.47 14.33
C PRO A 183 2.82 30.81 14.84
N ASP A 184 3.40 29.94 14.01
CA ASP A 184 4.60 29.14 14.26
C ASP A 184 4.54 28.18 15.46
N VAL A 185 3.36 27.85 15.99
CA VAL A 185 3.16 26.88 17.09
C VAL A 185 2.27 25.73 16.64
N PHE A 186 2.82 24.52 16.71
CA PHE A 186 2.22 23.31 16.16
C PHE A 186 1.83 22.32 17.26
N ALA A 187 0.74 21.59 17.08
CA ALA A 187 0.28 20.53 17.97
C ALA A 187 -0.10 19.26 17.18
N LEU A 188 -0.09 18.10 17.85
CA LEU A 188 -0.67 16.87 17.32
C LEU A 188 -2.18 17.00 17.18
N ASN A 189 -2.72 16.28 16.21
CA ASN A 189 -4.14 16.15 15.94
C ASN A 189 -4.50 14.67 15.75
N ARG A 190 -5.74 14.34 15.38
CA ARG A 190 -6.20 12.94 15.27
C ARG A 190 -5.35 12.10 14.31
N VAL A 191 -4.85 12.70 13.23
CA VAL A 191 -4.06 12.02 12.20
C VAL A 191 -2.60 11.85 12.67
N SER A 192 -1.92 12.93 13.06
CA SER A 192 -0.50 12.87 13.47
C SER A 192 -0.23 12.10 14.76
N THR A 193 -1.25 11.88 15.60
CA THR A 193 -1.11 11.04 16.80
C THR A 193 -0.72 9.61 16.45
N LEU A 194 -1.07 9.11 15.26
CA LEU A 194 -0.66 7.79 14.75
C LEU A 194 0.84 7.68 14.42
N LEU A 195 1.60 8.78 14.47
CA LEU A 195 3.06 8.79 14.24
C LEU A 195 3.87 8.93 15.53
N ASP A 196 3.24 9.09 16.69
CA ASP A 196 3.92 9.05 17.98
C ASP A 196 4.19 7.59 18.40
N SER A 197 5.42 7.32 18.82
CA SER A 197 5.83 5.98 19.27
C SER A 197 5.57 5.68 20.76
N GLY A 198 4.93 6.61 21.49
CA GLY A 198 4.76 6.58 22.95
C GLY A 198 6.05 6.83 23.75
N LYS A 199 7.22 6.88 23.11
CA LYS A 199 8.54 6.93 23.76
C LYS A 199 8.96 8.38 24.07
N PRO A 200 9.78 8.65 25.11
CA PRO A 200 10.28 9.99 25.38
C PRO A 200 11.25 10.46 24.29
N PHE A 201 11.17 11.73 23.88
CA PHE A 201 12.02 12.28 22.82
C PHE A 201 13.52 12.10 23.13
N ASN A 202 13.93 12.40 24.37
CA ASN A 202 15.33 12.36 24.77
C ASN A 202 15.94 10.95 24.63
N SER A 203 15.20 9.90 24.96
CA SER A 203 15.68 8.51 24.84
C SER A 203 15.73 8.02 23.40
N LEU A 204 14.89 8.56 22.50
CA LEU A 204 15.04 8.34 21.07
C LEU A 204 16.30 9.05 20.53
N GLN A 205 16.51 10.31 20.91
CA GLN A 205 17.68 11.10 20.51
C GLN A 205 19.01 10.52 21.02
N ALA A 206 19.00 9.86 22.19
CA ALA A 206 20.14 9.14 22.75
C ALA A 206 20.35 7.72 22.17
N GLY A 207 19.40 7.20 21.38
CA GLY A 207 19.43 5.82 20.86
C GLY A 207 19.11 4.74 21.90
N GLU A 208 18.56 5.12 23.06
CA GLU A 208 18.25 4.24 24.20
C GLU A 208 16.96 3.43 24.03
N ALA A 209 16.11 3.79 23.06
CA ALA A 209 14.80 3.18 22.86
C ALA A 209 14.53 2.81 21.39
N GLU A 210 14.16 1.56 21.11
CA GLU A 210 13.78 1.10 19.77
C GLU A 210 12.47 1.76 19.33
N LYS A 211 12.53 2.80 18.48
CA LYS A 211 11.37 3.64 18.14
C LYS A 211 10.16 2.84 17.67
N TYR A 212 10.38 1.85 16.80
CA TYR A 212 9.32 1.16 16.06
C TYR A 212 8.62 0.03 16.82
N ASP A 213 8.95 -0.18 18.10
CA ASP A 213 8.28 -1.14 18.96
C ASP A 213 6.93 -0.64 19.49
N GLY A 214 5.99 -1.58 19.64
CA GLY A 214 4.67 -1.31 20.19
C GLY A 214 3.88 -0.33 19.31
N GLN A 215 3.59 0.85 19.86
CA GLN A 215 2.85 1.91 19.16
C GLN A 215 3.61 2.50 17.96
N GLY A 216 4.95 2.41 17.93
CA GLY A 216 5.77 2.94 16.85
C GLY A 216 5.67 2.21 15.49
N GLN A 217 4.86 1.16 15.36
CA GLN A 217 4.74 0.38 14.12
C GLN A 217 4.19 1.19 12.93
N THR A 218 3.25 2.11 13.17
CA THR A 218 2.73 3.01 12.13
C THR A 218 3.77 4.04 11.70
N ALA A 219 4.57 4.57 12.64
CA ALA A 219 5.73 5.40 12.28
C ALA A 219 6.75 4.62 11.43
N ALA A 220 6.99 3.34 11.72
CA ALA A 220 7.85 2.46 10.93
C ALA A 220 7.36 2.33 9.47
N PHE A 221 6.05 2.24 9.29
CA PHE A 221 5.42 2.17 7.96
C PHE A 221 5.61 3.46 7.16
N PHE A 222 5.35 4.63 7.75
CA PHE A 222 5.57 5.90 7.04
C PHE A 222 7.06 6.22 6.81
N ALA A 223 7.95 5.76 7.70
CA ALA A 223 9.39 5.84 7.52
C ALA A 223 9.89 4.95 6.35
N LEU A 224 9.32 3.75 6.16
CA LEU A 224 9.56 2.90 4.99
C LEU A 224 9.10 3.59 3.70
N ASN A 225 7.90 4.16 3.72
CA ASN A 225 7.33 4.88 2.57
C ASN A 225 8.23 6.06 2.13
N ALA A 226 8.68 6.89 3.07
CA ALA A 226 9.50 8.06 2.76
C ALA A 226 10.96 7.75 2.38
N ASP A 227 11.56 6.68 2.91
CA ASP A 227 12.96 6.33 2.64
C ASP A 227 13.16 5.45 1.39
N GLU A 228 12.24 4.53 1.10
CA GLU A 228 12.45 3.49 0.08
C GLU A 228 11.44 3.58 -1.06
N LEU A 229 10.14 3.59 -0.73
CA LEU A 229 9.07 3.46 -1.72
C LEU A 229 8.90 4.75 -2.54
N PHE A 230 8.87 5.92 -1.87
CA PHE A 230 8.79 7.23 -2.52
C PHE A 230 9.99 7.50 -3.45
N LYS A 231 11.20 7.18 -2.99
CA LYS A 231 12.41 7.33 -3.81
C LYS A 231 12.40 6.41 -5.03
N THR A 232 11.88 5.19 -4.87
CA THR A 232 11.68 4.26 -5.99
C THR A 232 10.70 4.82 -7.01
N SER A 233 9.49 5.19 -6.57
CA SER A 233 8.42 5.71 -7.43
C SER A 233 8.86 6.90 -8.30
N ALA A 234 9.73 7.77 -7.78
CA ALA A 234 10.28 8.90 -8.52
C ALA A 234 11.05 8.52 -9.82
N TYR A 235 11.67 7.34 -9.90
CA TYR A 235 12.41 6.87 -11.07
C TYR A 235 11.57 6.09 -12.09
N MET A 236 10.27 5.91 -11.84
CA MET A 236 9.38 5.09 -12.68
C MET A 236 9.34 5.56 -14.14
N THR A 237 9.44 6.87 -14.39
CA THR A 237 9.47 7.42 -15.76
C THR A 237 10.78 7.08 -16.48
N ASP A 238 11.92 7.13 -15.79
CA ASP A 238 13.23 6.80 -16.36
C ASP A 238 13.37 5.30 -16.64
N PHE A 239 12.77 4.47 -15.79
CA PHE A 239 12.75 3.01 -15.93
C PHE A 239 11.82 2.54 -17.05
N LEU A 240 10.57 3.02 -17.10
CA LEU A 240 9.57 2.57 -18.08
C LEU A 240 9.71 3.24 -19.46
N LEU A 241 10.32 4.44 -19.56
CA LEU A 241 10.48 5.16 -20.83
C LEU A 241 11.97 5.50 -21.15
N PRO A 242 12.90 4.52 -21.14
CA PRO A 242 14.36 4.74 -21.19
C PRO A 242 14.87 5.29 -22.53
N ARG A 243 14.00 5.41 -23.55
CA ARG A 243 14.31 6.08 -24.83
C ARG A 243 14.16 7.61 -24.74
N ARG A 244 13.35 8.14 -23.81
CA ARG A 244 13.18 9.60 -23.64
C ARG A 244 14.42 10.25 -23.01
N THR A 245 15.06 9.60 -22.03
CA THR A 245 16.26 10.10 -21.36
C THR A 245 17.45 10.20 -22.31
N LYS A 246 17.66 9.20 -23.18
CA LYS A 246 18.71 9.22 -24.22
C LYS A 246 18.59 10.40 -25.20
N ALA A 247 17.37 10.83 -25.53
CA ALA A 247 17.15 11.92 -26.50
C ALA A 247 17.56 13.32 -26.00
N VAL A 248 17.73 13.51 -24.68
CA VAL A 248 18.14 14.78 -24.07
C VAL A 248 19.67 14.90 -23.97
N ALA A 249 20.41 13.81 -24.19
CA ALA A 249 21.87 13.73 -24.09
C ALA A 249 22.61 14.36 -25.30
N SER A 250 22.22 15.58 -25.70
CA SER A 250 23.09 16.45 -26.51
C SER A 250 24.38 16.75 -25.72
N PRO A 251 25.58 16.63 -26.32
CA PRO A 251 26.84 16.76 -25.59
C PRO A 251 27.15 18.23 -25.25
N LEU A 252 26.57 18.73 -24.17
CA LEU A 252 27.06 19.93 -23.48
C LEU A 252 28.38 19.59 -22.79
N THR A 253 29.49 19.80 -23.49
CA THR A 253 30.85 19.63 -22.98
C THR A 253 31.17 20.67 -21.92
N PHE A 254 30.83 20.37 -20.66
CA PHE A 254 31.37 21.11 -19.52
C PHE A 254 32.81 20.68 -19.27
N SER A 255 33.74 21.61 -19.43
CA SER A 255 35.16 21.44 -19.06
C SER A 255 35.32 21.31 -17.54
N ASP A 256 36.29 20.51 -17.09
CA ASP A 256 36.55 20.23 -15.68
C ASP A 256 36.62 21.50 -14.79
N GLY A 257 35.82 21.50 -13.72
CA GLY A 257 35.80 22.56 -12.72
C GLY A 257 35.18 22.07 -11.42
N SER A 258 35.87 22.27 -10.28
CA SER A 258 35.50 21.68 -8.99
C SER A 258 34.20 22.23 -8.42
N PHE A 259 33.27 21.36 -8.04
CA PHE A 259 31.99 21.74 -7.44
C PHE A 259 32.13 22.11 -5.95
N THR A 260 32.43 23.38 -5.66
CA THR A 260 32.45 23.92 -4.29
C THR A 260 31.61 25.19 -4.17
N SER A 261 30.52 25.10 -3.39
CA SER A 261 29.77 26.22 -2.79
C SER A 261 29.29 27.35 -3.72
N LEU A 262 28.02 27.31 -4.13
CA LEU A 262 27.32 28.45 -4.73
C LEU A 262 26.07 28.87 -3.93
N LEU A 263 26.29 29.45 -2.74
CA LEU A 263 25.42 30.51 -2.23
C LEU A 263 25.96 31.85 -2.75
N PRO A 264 25.16 32.68 -3.44
CA PRO A 264 25.66 33.90 -4.08
C PRO A 264 25.66 35.12 -3.13
N PRO A 265 26.82 35.78 -2.89
CA PRO A 265 26.84 37.18 -2.49
C PRO A 265 26.64 38.07 -3.73
N ALA A 266 25.71 39.02 -3.67
CA ALA A 266 25.44 39.92 -4.78
C ALA A 266 26.46 41.09 -4.85
N THR A 267 27.00 41.37 -6.04
CA THR A 267 27.68 42.64 -6.33
C THR A 267 27.37 43.12 -7.75
N ILE A 268 27.07 44.41 -7.90
CA ILE A 268 26.72 45.06 -9.17
C ILE A 268 27.89 45.95 -9.62
N THR A 269 28.34 45.85 -10.89
CA THR A 269 28.74 47.01 -11.74
C THR A 269 29.11 46.56 -13.19
N PRO A 270 29.12 47.47 -14.21
CA PRO A 270 29.03 47.06 -15.62
C PRO A 270 30.14 47.56 -16.58
N SER A 271 30.24 46.92 -17.75
CA SER A 271 30.76 47.49 -19.02
C SER A 271 30.17 46.68 -20.19
N LEU A 272 29.41 47.21 -21.16
CA LEU A 272 29.65 48.26 -22.17
C LEU A 272 30.54 47.84 -23.37
N THR A 273 30.04 48.15 -24.57
CA THR A 273 30.67 48.07 -25.92
C THR A 273 30.87 46.67 -26.54
N ALA A 274 30.82 46.47 -27.87
CA ALA A 274 30.10 47.18 -28.96
C ALA A 274 30.20 46.41 -30.30
N ARG A 275 29.19 46.55 -31.19
CA ARG A 275 29.22 46.25 -32.65
C ARG A 275 29.36 44.75 -33.04
N GLN A 276 29.01 44.27 -34.24
CA GLN A 276 28.36 44.93 -35.40
C GLN A 276 27.35 43.98 -36.11
N ARG A 277 26.52 44.55 -37.00
CA ARG A 277 25.51 43.86 -37.83
C ARG A 277 26.12 43.26 -39.10
N ASP A 278 25.44 42.28 -39.70
CA ASP A 278 24.74 42.29 -41.01
C ASP A 278 23.79 41.05 -41.05
N ARG A 279 22.59 40.96 -41.66
CA ARG A 279 21.95 41.49 -42.90
C ARG A 279 22.29 40.70 -44.18
N ASP A 280 21.35 40.30 -45.06
CA ASP A 280 19.85 40.22 -45.11
C ASP A 280 19.49 39.03 -46.08
N ASP A 281 18.30 38.41 -46.17
CA ASP A 281 17.05 38.48 -45.37
C ASP A 281 16.68 37.04 -44.88
N GLU A 282 15.66 36.23 -45.27
CA GLU A 282 14.37 36.33 -46.00
C GLU A 282 13.41 35.21 -45.48
N LEU A 283 12.09 35.24 -45.75
CA LEU A 283 11.08 34.28 -45.23
C LEU A 283 9.76 34.21 -46.06
N PRO A 284 9.13 33.03 -46.17
CA PRO A 284 7.66 32.90 -46.06
C PRO A 284 7.21 31.61 -45.31
N THR A 285 6.01 31.48 -44.72
CA THR A 285 4.87 32.38 -44.44
C THR A 285 4.14 31.89 -43.19
N SER A 286 3.30 32.73 -42.56
CA SER A 286 2.54 32.37 -41.35
C SER A 286 1.09 31.95 -41.60
N LEU A 287 0.51 31.21 -40.64
CA LEU A 287 -0.94 31.01 -40.51
C LEU A 287 -1.40 31.47 -39.11
N PHE A 288 -1.81 32.74 -39.05
CA PHE A 288 -2.85 33.41 -38.24
C PHE A 288 -3.37 32.81 -36.90
N PRO A 289 -3.92 33.64 -35.98
CA PRO A 289 -3.65 35.08 -35.74
C PRO A 289 -3.56 35.45 -34.24
N THR A 290 -2.93 36.60 -33.94
CA THR A 290 -3.10 37.31 -32.66
C THR A 290 -4.10 38.46 -32.81
N ALA A 291 -5.03 38.60 -31.87
CA ALA A 291 -5.97 39.73 -31.82
C ALA A 291 -5.40 40.89 -30.98
N ASP A 292 -5.51 42.12 -31.47
CA ASP A 292 -5.14 43.35 -30.76
C ASP A 292 -6.39 44.04 -30.17
N LEU A 293 -6.24 44.68 -29.01
CA LEU A 293 -7.29 45.42 -28.31
C LEU A 293 -6.72 46.67 -27.63
N THR A 294 -6.80 47.80 -28.32
CA THR A 294 -6.58 49.14 -27.74
C THR A 294 -7.92 49.91 -27.64
N PRO A 295 -8.12 50.76 -26.60
CA PRO A 295 -9.46 51.25 -26.25
C PRO A 295 -9.85 52.60 -26.87
N MET A 296 -11.16 52.80 -27.08
CA MET A 296 -11.79 54.07 -27.49
C MET A 296 -12.46 54.77 -26.30
N SER A 297 -12.43 56.11 -26.27
CA SER A 297 -12.93 56.93 -25.14
C SER A 297 -14.06 57.91 -25.52
N PRO A 298 -15.07 58.13 -24.66
CA PRO A 298 -16.06 59.23 -24.78
C PRO A 298 -15.65 60.50 -23.97
N PRO A 299 -16.30 61.66 -24.20
CA PRO A 299 -15.82 62.97 -23.71
C PRO A 299 -16.30 63.42 -22.31
N THR A 300 -15.63 64.45 -21.77
CA THR A 300 -15.89 65.08 -20.43
C THR A 300 -16.86 66.27 -20.50
N PRO A 301 -17.32 66.83 -19.36
CA PRO A 301 -16.71 68.11 -18.94
C PRO A 301 -16.66 68.46 -17.41
N ARG A 302 -15.77 69.42 -17.07
CA ARG A 302 -15.69 70.30 -15.86
C ARG A 302 -14.96 69.77 -14.59
N ARG A 303 -14.75 70.68 -13.62
CA ARG A 303 -13.57 70.88 -12.71
C ARG A 303 -13.99 71.74 -11.48
N PRO A 304 -13.15 72.12 -10.46
CA PRO A 304 -11.75 71.77 -10.11
C PRO A 304 -11.45 71.55 -8.58
N ARG A 305 -10.15 71.49 -8.20
CA ARG A 305 -9.49 71.76 -6.87
C ARG A 305 -9.20 70.55 -5.94
N VAL A 306 -8.09 70.43 -5.18
CA VAL A 306 -6.79 71.19 -5.07
C VAL A 306 -5.70 70.38 -4.30
N LEU A 307 -4.40 70.53 -4.67
CA LEU A 307 -3.15 70.12 -3.94
C LEU A 307 -2.94 68.62 -3.60
N ARG A 308 -1.73 68.08 -3.28
CA ARG A 308 -0.32 68.58 -3.29
C ARG A 308 0.65 67.41 -3.63
N ARG A 309 1.83 67.67 -4.21
CA ARG A 309 2.93 66.69 -4.43
C ARG A 309 3.89 66.59 -3.25
N LEU A 310 4.65 65.49 -3.14
CA LEU A 310 6.09 65.48 -2.82
C LEU A 310 6.77 64.14 -3.22
N LEU A 311 8.01 64.20 -3.74
CA LEU A 311 8.87 63.07 -4.14
C LEU A 311 10.35 63.51 -4.19
N SER A 312 11.24 62.86 -3.42
CA SER A 312 12.71 62.81 -3.60
C SER A 312 13.32 61.96 -2.46
N ARG A 313 14.05 60.85 -2.69
CA ARG A 313 15.43 60.65 -3.24
C ARG A 313 16.56 61.02 -2.27
N SER A 314 17.47 60.06 -2.06
CA SER A 314 18.61 60.10 -1.15
C SER A 314 19.89 60.70 -1.76
N VAL A 315 20.85 61.06 -0.90
CA VAL A 315 22.23 61.47 -1.23
C VAL A 315 23.20 60.77 -0.25
N MET A 316 24.47 60.59 -0.64
CA MET A 316 25.52 59.92 0.15
C MET A 316 26.38 60.93 0.95
N ASP A 317 27.18 60.44 1.89
CA ASP A 317 28.46 61.10 2.24
C ASP A 317 29.53 60.08 2.70
N VAL A 318 30.80 60.50 2.79
CA VAL A 318 31.99 59.62 2.96
C VAL A 318 33.01 60.23 3.95
N PRO A 319 33.90 59.44 4.59
CA PRO A 319 35.33 59.64 4.33
C PRO A 319 36.22 58.36 4.36
N ARG A 320 37.49 58.51 3.97
CA ARG A 320 38.55 57.47 3.94
C ARG A 320 39.59 57.69 5.04
N SER A 321 40.23 56.61 5.53
CA SER A 321 41.66 56.68 5.93
C SER A 321 42.39 55.31 6.06
N GLN A 322 43.50 55.18 5.33
CA GLN A 322 44.77 54.50 5.71
C GLN A 322 44.85 52.98 5.98
N SER A 323 45.99 52.42 5.55
CA SER A 323 46.67 51.20 6.03
C SER A 323 48.14 51.57 6.33
N PRO A 324 48.96 50.74 7.03
CA PRO A 324 49.68 49.64 6.34
C PRO A 324 50.10 48.43 7.23
N SER A 325 50.92 47.55 6.62
CA SER A 325 51.88 46.58 7.21
C SER A 325 51.43 45.14 7.56
N SER A 326 52.37 44.21 7.35
CA SER A 326 52.30 42.75 7.57
C SER A 326 53.53 42.30 8.38
N PRO A 327 53.52 41.09 8.98
CA PRO A 327 54.19 39.93 8.34
C PRO A 327 53.31 38.65 8.39
N VAL A 328 53.27 37.78 7.37
CA VAL A 328 54.28 36.76 7.01
C VAL A 328 54.57 35.74 8.13
N LEU A 329 54.03 34.53 7.98
CA LEU A 329 54.68 33.27 8.40
C LEU A 329 54.31 32.14 7.41
N SER A 330 55.08 31.05 7.40
CA SER A 330 55.17 30.11 6.26
C SER A 330 54.52 28.74 6.48
N LEU A 331 54.11 28.12 5.37
CA LEU A 331 53.72 26.70 5.29
C LEU A 331 54.96 25.79 5.22
N PRO A 332 54.98 24.65 5.93
CA PRO A 332 55.93 23.57 5.67
C PRO A 332 55.49 22.69 4.48
N GLN A 333 56.46 22.10 3.78
CA GLN A 333 56.23 21.21 2.63
C GLN A 333 56.10 19.73 3.06
N SER A 334 55.57 18.90 2.16
CA SER A 334 55.46 17.45 2.31
C SER A 334 56.75 16.70 1.88
N PRO A 335 56.93 15.46 2.34
CA PRO A 335 57.67 14.43 1.59
C PRO A 335 56.73 13.62 0.70
N SER A 336 57.26 13.07 -0.40
CA SER A 336 56.51 12.33 -1.41
C SER A 336 56.55 10.81 -1.20
N SER A 337 55.52 10.11 -1.70
CA SER A 337 55.57 8.68 -2.02
C SER A 337 54.69 8.41 -3.23
N SER A 338 55.22 7.70 -4.23
CA SER A 338 54.66 7.64 -5.58
C SER A 338 54.28 6.23 -6.01
N ARG A 339 52.99 6.01 -6.30
CA ARG A 339 52.51 4.93 -7.18
C ARG A 339 51.24 5.35 -7.89
N LYS A 340 51.30 5.47 -9.22
CA LYS A 340 50.12 5.64 -10.09
C LYS A 340 49.65 4.25 -10.56
N PRO A 341 48.34 3.91 -10.49
CA PRO A 341 47.75 2.97 -11.42
C PRO A 341 47.63 3.62 -12.83
N SER A 342 47.44 2.80 -13.86
CA SER A 342 47.26 3.26 -15.25
C SER A 342 45.81 3.65 -15.55
N LEU A 343 45.61 4.42 -16.62
CA LEU A 343 44.28 4.88 -17.11
C LEU A 343 43.37 3.76 -17.67
N ALA A 344 43.65 2.48 -17.37
CA ALA A 344 42.93 1.33 -17.89
C ALA A 344 41.92 0.71 -16.88
N SER A 345 41.87 1.18 -15.63
CA SER A 345 41.05 0.59 -14.56
C SER A 345 39.84 1.45 -14.16
N LEU A 346 39.28 2.21 -15.10
CA LEU A 346 38.15 3.13 -14.84
C LEU A 346 37.17 3.23 -16.02
N ALA A 347 37.14 2.21 -16.88
CA ALA A 347 36.00 1.97 -17.74
C ALA A 347 34.81 1.54 -16.87
N LEU A 348 33.70 2.26 -16.96
CA LEU A 348 32.41 1.71 -16.57
C LEU A 348 32.02 0.68 -17.63
N ASP A 349 31.77 -0.56 -17.23
CA ASP A 349 31.11 -1.56 -18.08
C ASP A 349 29.63 -1.16 -18.25
N LEU A 350 29.40 -0.17 -19.11
CA LEU A 350 28.09 0.10 -19.69
C LEU A 350 27.76 -1.08 -20.63
N PRO A 351 26.58 -1.72 -20.49
CA PRO A 351 26.19 -2.79 -21.41
C PRO A 351 26.12 -2.26 -22.85
N PRO A 352 26.39 -3.12 -23.85
CA PRO A 352 26.35 -2.72 -25.26
C PRO A 352 24.95 -2.21 -25.66
N PRO A 353 24.85 -1.37 -26.71
CA PRO A 353 23.57 -0.83 -27.15
C PRO A 353 22.65 -1.97 -27.62
N MET A 354 21.60 -2.25 -26.84
CA MET A 354 20.54 -3.18 -27.23
C MET A 354 19.83 -2.70 -28.50
N GLU A 355 19.71 -3.59 -29.48
CA GLU A 355 19.03 -3.36 -30.74
C GLU A 355 17.55 -3.80 -30.67
N SER A 356 16.71 -3.28 -31.56
CA SER A 356 15.26 -3.53 -31.64
C SER A 356 14.41 -3.08 -30.44
N ASP A 357 13.08 -3.12 -30.60
CA ASP A 357 12.10 -2.84 -29.54
C ASP A 357 11.68 -4.12 -28.80
N SER A 358 11.59 -5.26 -29.49
CA SER A 358 11.17 -6.53 -28.89
C SER A 358 12.21 -7.08 -27.91
N GLU A 359 13.49 -7.07 -28.26
CA GLU A 359 14.55 -7.53 -27.36
C GLU A 359 14.68 -6.63 -26.12
N ALA A 360 14.26 -5.36 -26.18
CA ALA A 360 14.34 -4.47 -25.02
C ALA A 360 13.37 -4.85 -23.90
N VAL A 361 12.13 -5.22 -24.27
CA VAL A 361 11.12 -5.72 -23.32
C VAL A 361 11.52 -7.13 -22.84
N ASP A 362 11.94 -7.99 -23.76
CA ASP A 362 12.32 -9.37 -23.45
C ASP A 362 13.56 -9.43 -22.53
N ASN A 363 14.53 -8.54 -22.69
CA ASN A 363 15.70 -8.46 -21.81
C ASN A 363 15.36 -7.88 -20.42
N MET A 364 14.31 -7.06 -20.29
CA MET A 364 13.80 -6.60 -18.99
C MET A 364 13.17 -7.76 -18.21
N HIS A 365 12.39 -8.63 -18.87
CA HIS A 365 11.87 -9.86 -18.28
C HIS A 365 12.97 -10.89 -17.95
N ARG A 366 14.05 -10.96 -18.75
CA ARG A 366 15.19 -11.87 -18.50
C ARG A 366 16.13 -11.44 -17.37
N THR A 367 16.07 -10.18 -16.91
CA THR A 367 17.01 -9.63 -15.91
C THR A 367 16.42 -9.42 -14.52
N ASN A 368 15.11 -9.62 -14.33
CA ASN A 368 14.37 -9.31 -13.10
C ASN A 368 14.64 -7.87 -12.57
N ALA A 369 14.98 -6.94 -13.45
CA ALA A 369 15.23 -5.55 -13.09
C ALA A 369 13.90 -4.82 -12.80
N THR A 370 13.88 -4.02 -11.75
CA THR A 370 12.71 -3.21 -11.33
C THR A 370 13.07 -1.72 -11.27
N THR A 371 12.07 -0.85 -11.07
CA THR A 371 12.34 0.58 -10.86
C THR A 371 13.20 0.81 -9.60
N PHE A 372 13.02 -0.02 -8.57
CA PHE A 372 13.84 -0.02 -7.36
C PHE A 372 15.33 -0.27 -7.65
N ASN A 373 15.68 -1.18 -8.56
CA ASN A 373 17.07 -1.43 -8.95
C ASN A 373 17.76 -0.17 -9.50
N LEU A 374 17.04 0.60 -10.32
CA LEU A 374 17.51 1.88 -10.87
C LEU A 374 17.64 2.94 -9.77
N ALA A 375 16.60 3.15 -8.97
CA ALA A 375 16.54 4.19 -7.93
C ALA A 375 17.61 3.98 -6.84
N MET A 376 17.73 2.74 -6.35
CA MET A 376 18.63 2.38 -5.25
C MET A 376 20.01 1.89 -5.73
N ARG A 377 20.25 1.92 -7.06
CA ARG A 377 21.52 1.60 -7.73
C ARG A 377 22.08 0.22 -7.36
N THR A 378 21.20 -0.78 -7.34
CA THR A 378 21.49 -2.15 -6.91
C THR A 378 21.13 -3.15 -8.00
N GLN A 379 21.94 -4.18 -8.18
CA GLN A 379 21.63 -5.34 -9.03
C GLN A 379 20.94 -6.48 -8.25
N THR A 380 20.78 -6.33 -6.93
CA THR A 380 20.11 -7.30 -6.06
C THR A 380 18.62 -6.95 -5.95
N PRO A 381 17.69 -7.91 -6.12
CA PRO A 381 16.26 -7.72 -5.85
C PRO A 381 15.97 -7.26 -4.41
N TYR A 382 14.85 -6.58 -4.19
CA TYR A 382 14.49 -5.92 -2.93
C TYR A 382 14.74 -6.76 -1.67
N TRP A 383 14.27 -8.01 -1.65
CA TRP A 383 14.43 -8.91 -0.51
C TRP A 383 15.90 -9.23 -0.18
N GLY A 384 16.71 -9.54 -1.18
CA GLY A 384 18.15 -9.79 -0.99
C GLY A 384 18.92 -8.51 -0.65
N TRP A 385 18.46 -7.36 -1.14
CA TRP A 385 19.05 -6.06 -0.79
C TRP A 385 18.76 -5.65 0.66
N LEU A 386 17.56 -5.91 1.19
CA LEU A 386 17.24 -5.71 2.61
C LEU A 386 18.09 -6.58 3.54
N GLU A 387 18.44 -7.79 3.10
CA GLU A 387 19.28 -8.73 3.86
C GLU A 387 20.78 -8.36 3.88
N LEU A 388 21.21 -7.35 3.12
CA LEU A 388 22.59 -6.84 3.15
C LEU A 388 22.94 -6.20 4.52
N PRO A 389 24.18 -6.36 5.03
CA PRO A 389 24.58 -5.85 6.35
C PRO A 389 24.30 -4.36 6.58
N GLU A 390 24.52 -3.52 5.57
CA GLU A 390 24.23 -2.08 5.56
C GLU A 390 22.73 -1.75 5.70
N ASN A 391 21.86 -2.62 5.20
CA ASN A 391 20.41 -2.47 5.23
C ASN A 391 19.75 -3.15 6.43
N LYS A 392 20.50 -3.72 7.37
CA LYS A 392 19.98 -4.33 8.62
C LYS A 392 18.95 -3.43 9.34
N HIS A 393 19.15 -2.11 9.34
CA HIS A 393 18.22 -1.15 9.93
C HIS A 393 16.89 -1.04 9.15
N ARG A 394 16.91 -1.17 7.82
CA ARG A 394 15.72 -1.23 6.96
C ARG A 394 14.96 -2.52 7.15
N LEU A 395 15.66 -3.66 7.19
CA LEU A 395 15.05 -4.98 7.46
C LEU A 395 14.34 -5.00 8.83
N ALA A 396 14.97 -4.44 9.87
CA ALA A 396 14.35 -4.29 11.19
C ALA A 396 13.12 -3.36 11.16
N ARG A 397 13.20 -2.21 10.46
CA ARG A 397 12.05 -1.33 10.23
C ARG A 397 10.93 -2.03 9.48
N PHE A 398 11.23 -2.79 8.43
CA PHE A 398 10.25 -3.48 7.58
C PHE A 398 9.39 -4.44 8.41
N GLY A 399 10.01 -5.26 9.26
CA GLY A 399 9.29 -6.17 10.16
C GLY A 399 8.36 -5.48 11.17
N ARG A 400 8.59 -4.19 11.48
CA ARG A 400 7.66 -3.36 12.28
C ARG A 400 6.64 -2.62 11.41
N ALA A 401 7.02 -2.19 10.21
CA ALA A 401 6.16 -1.54 9.23
C ALA A 401 4.98 -2.44 8.80
N MET A 402 5.20 -3.75 8.67
CA MET A 402 4.13 -4.73 8.39
C MET A 402 3.11 -4.88 9.54
N GLY A 403 3.46 -4.44 10.75
CA GLY A 403 2.49 -4.26 11.85
C GLY A 403 1.67 -2.98 11.69
N GLY A 404 2.28 -1.91 11.19
CA GLY A 404 1.63 -0.62 10.94
C GLY A 404 0.65 -0.64 9.76
N SER A 405 0.92 -1.43 8.72
CA SER A 405 0.05 -1.57 7.55
C SER A 405 -1.27 -2.31 7.83
N ALA A 406 -1.38 -3.03 8.95
CA ALA A 406 -2.60 -3.74 9.36
C ALA A 406 -3.84 -2.82 9.50
N GLY A 407 -3.63 -1.50 9.64
CA GLY A 407 -4.69 -0.49 9.62
C GLY A 407 -5.45 -0.38 8.29
N TRP A 408 -4.92 -0.89 7.17
CA TRP A 408 -5.65 -1.01 5.90
C TRP A 408 -6.52 -2.26 5.80
N GLU A 409 -6.19 -3.30 6.56
CA GLU A 409 -6.93 -4.56 6.57
C GLU A 409 -8.17 -4.43 7.49
N GLY A 410 -7.96 -3.93 8.71
CA GLY A 410 -9.04 -3.61 9.66
C GLY A 410 -10.03 -4.76 9.86
N ALA A 411 -11.32 -4.48 9.72
CA ALA A 411 -12.39 -5.49 9.84
C ALA A 411 -12.31 -6.62 8.79
N ALA A 412 -11.53 -6.47 7.72
CA ALA A 412 -11.29 -7.55 6.77
C ALA A 412 -10.49 -8.72 7.40
N MET A 413 -9.62 -8.47 8.39
CA MET A 413 -8.91 -9.58 9.07
C MET A 413 -9.82 -10.49 9.90
N ASP A 414 -10.97 -10.00 10.37
CA ASP A 414 -11.96 -10.86 11.01
C ASP A 414 -12.81 -11.60 9.96
N ALA A 415 -13.05 -10.99 8.79
CA ALA A 415 -13.67 -11.66 7.63
C ALA A 415 -12.78 -12.74 6.99
N LEU A 416 -11.45 -12.62 7.08
CA LEU A 416 -10.49 -13.68 6.69
C LEU A 416 -10.74 -14.98 7.46
N CYS A 417 -11.27 -14.89 8.69
CA CYS A 417 -11.61 -16.04 9.52
C CYS A 417 -12.98 -16.68 9.16
N GLY A 418 -13.58 -16.29 8.02
CA GLY A 418 -14.80 -16.90 7.47
C GLY A 418 -14.58 -18.25 6.80
N GLU A 419 -15.54 -18.69 5.97
CA GLU A 419 -15.40 -19.94 5.20
C GLU A 419 -14.10 -19.96 4.38
N PRO A 420 -13.35 -21.08 4.38
CA PRO A 420 -13.73 -22.42 4.85
C PRO A 420 -13.41 -22.71 6.33
N PHE A 421 -12.82 -21.78 7.10
CA PHE A 421 -12.25 -22.11 8.41
C PHE A 421 -13.25 -22.65 9.46
N PRO A 422 -14.52 -22.17 9.54
CA PRO A 422 -15.56 -22.77 10.38
C PRO A 422 -15.98 -24.20 9.99
N SER A 423 -15.87 -24.57 8.71
CA SER A 423 -16.29 -25.87 8.19
C SER A 423 -15.16 -26.92 8.15
N LEU A 424 -13.91 -26.55 8.45
CA LEU A 424 -12.80 -27.49 8.61
C LEU A 424 -12.97 -28.41 9.83
N LEU A 425 -12.72 -29.70 9.63
CA LEU A 425 -12.76 -30.71 10.70
C LEU A 425 -11.72 -30.45 11.79
N ALA A 426 -12.04 -30.79 13.04
CA ALA A 426 -11.12 -30.68 14.16
C ALA A 426 -9.82 -31.47 13.92
N GLY A 427 -8.66 -30.85 14.18
CA GLY A 427 -7.35 -31.41 13.90
C GLY A 427 -6.84 -31.20 12.46
N SER A 428 -7.62 -30.55 11.58
CA SER A 428 -7.19 -30.15 10.23
C SER A 428 -5.96 -29.24 10.30
N LEU A 429 -5.06 -29.45 9.33
CA LEU A 429 -3.87 -28.62 9.14
C LEU A 429 -4.20 -27.45 8.20
N VAL A 430 -3.96 -26.22 8.66
CA VAL A 430 -3.86 -25.03 7.82
C VAL A 430 -2.39 -24.68 7.63
N ILE A 431 -1.98 -24.33 6.41
CA ILE A 431 -0.64 -23.83 6.12
C ILE A 431 -0.74 -22.35 5.73
N ASP A 432 -0.05 -21.48 6.47
CA ASP A 432 0.03 -20.04 6.26
C ASP A 432 1.32 -19.73 5.49
N VAL A 433 1.20 -19.56 4.16
CA VAL A 433 2.30 -19.54 3.20
C VAL A 433 2.75 -18.11 2.96
N GLY A 434 4.00 -17.79 3.32
CA GLY A 434 4.45 -16.39 3.44
C GLY A 434 3.82 -15.68 4.64
N GLY A 435 3.45 -16.44 5.68
CA GLY A 435 2.66 -15.94 6.81
C GLY A 435 3.40 -14.96 7.73
N GLY A 436 4.67 -14.65 7.48
CA GLY A 436 5.45 -13.69 8.25
C GLY A 436 5.60 -14.12 9.72
N ILE A 437 5.21 -13.23 10.63
CA ILE A 437 5.11 -13.53 12.07
C ILE A 437 3.81 -14.25 12.47
N GLY A 438 3.00 -14.69 11.50
CA GLY A 438 1.75 -15.41 11.71
C GLY A 438 0.63 -14.58 12.34
N SER A 439 0.51 -13.29 11.98
CA SER A 439 -0.52 -12.39 12.53
C SER A 439 -1.95 -12.88 12.22
N ALA A 440 -2.20 -13.29 10.99
CA ALA A 440 -3.47 -13.88 10.57
C ALA A 440 -3.68 -15.27 11.20
N SER A 441 -2.66 -16.14 11.19
CA SER A 441 -2.67 -17.39 11.95
C SER A 441 -2.99 -17.20 13.44
N MET A 442 -2.61 -16.09 14.07
CA MET A 442 -2.94 -15.83 15.48
C MET A 442 -4.44 -15.59 15.68
N ARG A 443 -5.12 -14.91 14.74
CA ARG A 443 -6.59 -14.80 14.74
C ARG A 443 -7.27 -16.16 14.55
N LEU A 444 -6.80 -16.96 13.59
CA LEU A 444 -7.29 -18.33 13.38
C LEU A 444 -7.08 -19.22 14.61
N ALA A 445 -5.92 -19.14 15.27
CA ALA A 445 -5.59 -19.93 16.46
C ALA A 445 -6.43 -19.57 17.70
N GLN A 446 -6.92 -18.34 17.77
CA GLN A 446 -7.86 -17.86 18.79
C GLN A 446 -9.30 -18.26 18.46
N ARG A 447 -9.73 -18.06 17.21
CA ARG A 447 -11.11 -18.32 16.78
C ARG A 447 -11.43 -19.82 16.65
N PHE A 448 -10.45 -20.63 16.28
CA PHE A 448 -10.60 -22.07 16.05
C PHE A 448 -9.53 -22.87 16.83
N PRO A 449 -9.71 -23.09 18.15
CA PRO A 449 -8.76 -23.82 18.98
C PRO A 449 -8.48 -25.27 18.55
N THR A 450 -9.33 -25.84 17.69
CA THR A 450 -9.23 -27.20 17.13
C THR A 450 -8.34 -27.31 15.89
N LEU A 451 -7.98 -26.20 15.23
CA LEU A 451 -7.10 -26.23 14.05
C LEU A 451 -5.62 -26.32 14.44
N ARG A 452 -4.84 -27.01 13.60
CA ARG A 452 -3.38 -27.03 13.64
C ARG A 452 -2.84 -26.09 12.56
N LEU A 453 -1.87 -25.25 12.89
CA LEU A 453 -1.32 -24.26 11.95
C LEU A 453 0.17 -24.51 11.71
N MET A 454 0.59 -24.45 10.45
CA MET A 454 1.99 -24.41 10.04
C MET A 454 2.27 -23.09 9.34
N ILE A 455 3.08 -22.23 9.95
CA ILE A 455 3.41 -20.92 9.41
C ILE A 455 4.74 -21.02 8.67
N GLN A 456 4.71 -20.83 7.35
CA GLN A 456 5.84 -21.03 6.45
C GLN A 456 6.38 -19.70 5.95
N ASP A 457 7.68 -19.46 6.17
CA ASP A 457 8.40 -18.26 5.71
C ASP A 457 9.91 -18.54 5.60
N ARG A 458 10.72 -17.51 5.29
CA ARG A 458 12.17 -17.54 5.39
C ARG A 458 12.63 -17.78 6.82
N ALA A 459 13.71 -18.54 6.99
CA ALA A 459 14.24 -18.93 8.30
C ALA A 459 14.48 -17.78 9.32
N PRO A 460 14.90 -16.56 8.94
CA PRO A 460 14.98 -15.44 9.89
C PRO A 460 13.61 -14.95 10.37
N VAL A 461 12.62 -14.93 9.47
CA VAL A 461 11.26 -14.45 9.75
C VAL A 461 10.53 -15.41 10.68
N CYS A 462 10.68 -16.73 10.47
CA CYS A 462 10.16 -17.76 11.37
C CYS A 462 10.59 -17.56 12.84
N ARG A 463 11.85 -17.14 13.09
CA ARG A 463 12.36 -16.91 14.46
C ARG A 463 11.66 -15.72 15.13
N HIS A 464 11.54 -14.60 14.42
CA HIS A 464 10.78 -13.44 14.91
C HIS A 464 9.29 -13.78 15.12
N GLY A 465 8.75 -14.71 14.32
CA GLY A 465 7.42 -15.30 14.51
C GLY A 465 7.32 -16.10 15.82
N GLU A 466 8.23 -17.03 16.07
CA GLU A 466 8.29 -17.80 17.32
C GLU A 466 8.42 -16.89 18.55
N GLU A 467 9.24 -15.84 18.49
CA GLU A 467 9.38 -14.81 19.53
C GLU A 467 8.06 -14.04 19.76
N ALA A 468 7.41 -13.58 18.69
CA ALA A 468 6.13 -12.86 18.75
C ALA A 468 4.98 -13.73 19.28
N TRP A 469 4.99 -15.03 19.00
CA TRP A 469 4.02 -15.99 19.53
C TRP A 469 4.33 -16.40 20.97
N ARG A 470 5.60 -16.59 21.34
CA ARG A 470 6.03 -16.82 22.74
C ARG A 470 5.53 -15.73 23.69
N ALA A 471 5.47 -14.48 23.22
CA ALA A 471 4.99 -13.34 24.00
C ALA A 471 3.45 -13.21 24.09
N LYS A 472 2.66 -13.96 23.29
CA LYS A 472 1.21 -13.76 23.14
C LYS A 472 0.35 -15.01 23.29
N MET A 473 0.82 -16.15 22.78
CA MET A 473 0.13 -17.45 22.77
C MET A 473 1.16 -18.60 22.91
N PRO A 474 1.97 -18.64 23.99
CA PRO A 474 2.99 -19.67 24.18
C PRO A 474 2.41 -21.08 24.23
N GLU A 475 1.18 -21.25 24.75
CA GLU A 475 0.49 -22.53 24.84
C GLU A 475 0.17 -23.15 23.48
N ALA A 476 -0.01 -22.34 22.43
CA ALA A 476 -0.20 -22.80 21.06
C ALA A 476 1.09 -23.41 20.47
N LEU A 477 2.26 -22.91 20.87
CA LEU A 477 3.57 -23.47 20.51
C LEU A 477 3.93 -24.69 21.36
N ASP A 478 3.76 -24.60 22.69
CA ASP A 478 4.14 -25.67 23.62
C ASP A 478 3.26 -26.94 23.48
N SER A 479 2.00 -26.78 23.08
CA SER A 479 1.14 -27.90 22.67
C SER A 479 1.45 -28.45 21.27
N ALA A 480 2.40 -27.85 20.55
CA ALA A 480 2.74 -28.13 19.16
C ALA A 480 1.56 -28.02 18.17
N ARG A 481 0.48 -27.32 18.56
CA ARG A 481 -0.69 -27.02 17.72
C ARG A 481 -0.36 -26.03 16.61
N VAL A 482 0.49 -25.06 16.93
CA VAL A 482 1.06 -24.09 15.98
C VAL A 482 2.56 -24.33 15.90
N ARG A 483 3.10 -24.28 14.68
CA ARG A 483 4.55 -24.38 14.42
C ARG A 483 4.96 -23.40 13.33
N PHE A 484 6.19 -22.93 13.41
CA PHE A 484 6.86 -22.28 12.29
C PHE A 484 7.71 -23.29 11.53
N GLN A 485 7.84 -23.09 10.22
CA GLN A 485 8.68 -23.92 9.35
C GLN A 485 9.38 -23.04 8.31
N ALA A 486 10.71 -23.03 8.34
CA ALA A 486 11.50 -22.42 7.28
C ALA A 486 11.21 -23.15 5.95
N HIS A 487 10.63 -22.46 4.97
CA HIS A 487 10.25 -23.02 3.67
C HIS A 487 10.33 -21.96 2.57
N ASP A 488 10.69 -22.40 1.37
CA ASP A 488 10.63 -21.62 0.15
C ASP A 488 9.44 -22.13 -0.68
N PHE A 489 8.44 -21.27 -0.89
CA PHE A 489 7.20 -21.61 -1.60
C PHE A 489 7.38 -21.86 -3.11
N PHE A 490 8.55 -21.58 -3.69
CA PHE A 490 8.91 -22.03 -5.04
C PHE A 490 9.38 -23.49 -5.07
N THR A 491 9.62 -24.12 -3.92
CA THR A 491 9.94 -25.55 -3.79
C THR A 491 8.69 -26.40 -3.53
N PRO A 492 8.74 -27.73 -3.75
CA PRO A 492 7.61 -28.61 -3.40
C PRO A 492 7.33 -28.65 -1.89
N GLN A 493 6.05 -28.56 -1.52
CA GLN A 493 5.60 -28.71 -0.13
C GLN A 493 6.09 -30.06 0.48
N PRO A 494 6.61 -30.07 1.72
CA PRO A 494 7.15 -31.28 2.33
C PRO A 494 6.11 -32.42 2.46
N ALA A 495 6.36 -33.55 1.80
CA ALA A 495 5.46 -34.71 1.77
C ALA A 495 5.18 -35.36 3.14
N SER A 496 5.91 -34.97 4.19
CA SER A 496 5.64 -35.35 5.57
C SER A 496 4.35 -34.71 6.13
N LEU A 497 3.96 -33.53 5.66
CA LEU A 497 2.86 -32.73 6.24
C LEU A 497 1.49 -33.43 6.23
N GLY A 498 1.30 -34.45 5.39
CA GLY A 498 0.07 -35.24 5.33
C GLY A 498 -1.07 -34.49 4.63
N ARG A 499 -2.32 -34.71 5.07
CA ARG A 499 -3.50 -34.06 4.49
C ARG A 499 -3.62 -32.61 4.98
N ILE A 500 -3.67 -31.69 4.03
CA ILE A 500 -3.83 -30.25 4.27
C ILE A 500 -5.33 -29.90 4.12
N GLY A 501 -5.87 -29.19 5.11
CA GLY A 501 -7.26 -28.71 5.10
C GLY A 501 -7.41 -27.42 4.30
N ALA A 502 -6.52 -26.44 4.53
CA ALA A 502 -6.46 -25.22 3.75
C ALA A 502 -5.03 -24.68 3.62
N PHE A 503 -4.76 -24.01 2.51
CA PHE A 503 -3.68 -23.02 2.39
C PHE A 503 -4.24 -21.62 2.63
N LEU A 504 -3.51 -20.81 3.36
CA LEU A 504 -3.69 -19.36 3.47
C LEU A 504 -2.50 -18.68 2.77
N VAL A 505 -2.80 -17.71 1.91
CA VAL A 505 -1.82 -16.91 1.16
C VAL A 505 -2.28 -15.45 1.25
N ARG A 506 -1.60 -14.60 2.03
CA ARG A 506 -2.21 -13.35 2.49
C ARG A 506 -1.23 -12.18 2.44
N VAL A 507 -1.38 -11.31 1.42
CA VAL A 507 -0.42 -10.24 1.07
C VAL A 507 0.91 -10.88 0.66
N VAL A 508 0.88 -11.65 -0.45
CA VAL A 508 2.02 -12.47 -0.92
C VAL A 508 2.09 -12.56 -2.44
N LEU A 509 1.03 -12.94 -3.16
CA LEU A 509 1.05 -13.07 -4.63
C LEU A 509 1.19 -11.71 -5.31
N HIS A 510 0.78 -10.62 -4.64
CA HIS A 510 0.96 -9.25 -5.12
C HIS A 510 2.44 -8.82 -5.23
N ASP A 511 3.36 -9.41 -4.46
CA ASP A 511 4.83 -9.19 -4.58
C ASP A 511 5.40 -9.77 -5.88
N TRP A 512 4.68 -10.66 -6.57
CA TRP A 512 5.21 -11.51 -7.63
C TRP A 512 4.58 -11.23 -8.99
N THR A 513 5.36 -11.40 -10.06
CA THR A 513 4.83 -11.48 -11.42
C THR A 513 3.84 -12.64 -11.54
N ASP A 514 2.89 -12.59 -12.48
CA ASP A 514 1.93 -13.69 -12.67
C ASP A 514 2.63 -15.04 -12.92
N ILE A 515 3.75 -15.05 -13.64
CA ILE A 515 4.58 -16.24 -13.89
C ILE A 515 5.09 -16.86 -12.57
N GLU A 516 5.49 -16.03 -11.62
CA GLU A 516 5.98 -16.47 -10.31
C GLU A 516 4.84 -16.85 -9.36
N ALA A 517 3.75 -16.08 -9.35
CA ALA A 517 2.54 -16.42 -8.60
C ALA A 517 1.93 -17.77 -9.06
N VAL A 518 1.91 -18.04 -10.38
CA VAL A 518 1.50 -19.35 -10.93
C VAL A 518 2.45 -20.47 -10.49
N ARG A 519 3.77 -20.22 -10.40
CA ARG A 519 4.73 -21.22 -9.85
C ARG A 519 4.40 -21.54 -8.39
N ILE A 520 4.15 -20.54 -7.55
CA ILE A 520 3.73 -20.72 -6.14
C ILE A 520 2.44 -21.54 -6.08
N LEU A 521 1.39 -21.09 -6.76
CA LEU A 521 0.08 -21.73 -6.76
C LEU A 521 0.13 -23.18 -7.27
N ARG A 522 0.99 -23.50 -8.25
CA ARG A 522 1.25 -24.88 -8.71
C ARG A 522 1.96 -25.75 -7.67
N ARG A 523 2.85 -25.20 -6.81
CA ARG A 523 3.43 -25.95 -5.69
C ARG A 523 2.38 -26.32 -4.64
N LEU A 524 1.52 -25.38 -4.28
CA LEU A 524 0.39 -25.64 -3.38
C LEU A 524 -0.58 -26.66 -4.02
N ARG A 525 -0.88 -26.49 -5.32
CA ARG A 525 -1.77 -27.40 -6.06
C ARG A 525 -1.28 -28.84 -6.06
N ALA A 526 0.03 -29.07 -6.22
CA ALA A 526 0.63 -30.41 -6.25
C ALA A 526 0.49 -31.18 -4.92
N SER A 527 0.22 -30.49 -3.81
CA SER A 527 -0.01 -31.06 -2.48
C SER A 527 -1.49 -31.00 -2.02
N ALA A 528 -2.37 -30.44 -2.83
CA ALA A 528 -3.80 -30.28 -2.53
C ALA A 528 -4.62 -31.53 -2.89
N SER A 529 -5.42 -32.03 -1.94
CA SER A 529 -6.41 -33.09 -2.19
C SER A 529 -7.59 -32.54 -2.98
N LEU A 530 -8.01 -33.26 -4.02
CA LEU A 530 -9.26 -33.00 -4.75
C LEU A 530 -10.52 -33.28 -3.90
N GLY A 531 -10.37 -33.95 -2.76
CA GLY A 531 -11.49 -34.49 -1.99
C GLY A 531 -12.07 -35.77 -2.61
N SER A 532 -13.17 -36.23 -2.03
CA SER A 532 -14.01 -37.34 -2.47
C SER A 532 -15.45 -37.13 -1.96
N GLU A 533 -16.37 -38.07 -2.20
CA GLU A 533 -17.76 -37.96 -1.74
C GLU A 533 -17.87 -37.85 -0.20
N ASP A 534 -16.95 -38.47 0.54
CA ASP A 534 -16.89 -38.45 2.02
C ASP A 534 -15.85 -37.43 2.58
N GLU A 535 -15.06 -36.76 1.73
CA GLU A 535 -13.92 -35.95 2.17
C GLU A 535 -13.83 -34.61 1.43
N SER A 536 -13.85 -33.49 2.17
CA SER A 536 -13.68 -32.15 1.60
C SER A 536 -12.40 -32.02 0.77
N PRO A 537 -12.35 -31.13 -0.25
CA PRO A 537 -11.08 -30.76 -0.88
C PRO A 537 -10.13 -30.07 0.12
N THR A 538 -8.86 -29.95 -0.26
CA THR A 538 -7.96 -28.95 0.33
C THR A 538 -8.35 -27.58 -0.22
N TYR A 539 -8.67 -26.61 0.63
CA TYR A 539 -8.99 -25.26 0.17
C TYR A 539 -7.75 -24.40 -0.06
N LEU A 540 -7.88 -23.36 -0.87
CA LEU A 540 -6.96 -22.24 -0.96
C LEU A 540 -7.72 -20.95 -0.61
N VAL A 541 -7.18 -20.18 0.32
CA VAL A 541 -7.69 -18.86 0.72
C VAL A 541 -6.62 -17.84 0.39
N ILE A 542 -6.92 -16.92 -0.53
CA ILE A 542 -6.05 -15.78 -0.84
C ILE A 542 -6.67 -14.52 -0.24
N GLY A 543 -5.88 -13.69 0.47
CA GLY A 543 -6.32 -12.43 1.07
C GLY A 543 -5.44 -11.26 0.66
N GLU A 544 -5.91 -10.42 -0.26
CA GLU A 544 -5.15 -9.36 -0.95
C GLU A 544 -6.09 -8.19 -1.35
N HIS A 545 -5.59 -7.12 -1.97
CA HIS A 545 -6.47 -6.08 -2.50
C HIS A 545 -7.06 -6.55 -3.84
N ILE A 546 -8.35 -6.90 -3.83
CA ILE A 546 -9.11 -7.13 -5.06
C ILE A 546 -9.39 -5.75 -5.66
N LEU A 547 -8.76 -5.40 -6.79
CA LEU A 547 -8.94 -4.09 -7.42
C LEU A 547 -10.27 -4.00 -8.17
N PRO A 548 -11.16 -3.04 -7.84
CA PRO A 548 -12.28 -2.68 -8.70
C PRO A 548 -11.79 -1.79 -9.85
N TYR A 549 -12.51 -1.76 -10.97
CA TYR A 549 -12.25 -0.77 -12.01
C TYR A 549 -12.77 0.61 -11.58
N ALA A 550 -12.10 1.69 -12.02
CA ALA A 550 -12.57 3.06 -11.77
C ALA A 550 -13.92 3.37 -12.46
N ASN A 551 -14.23 2.63 -13.53
CA ASN A 551 -15.49 2.64 -14.25
C ASN A 551 -15.88 1.21 -14.61
N THR A 552 -17.13 0.83 -14.35
CA THR A 552 -17.75 -0.43 -14.76
C THR A 552 -18.94 -0.06 -15.63
N SER A 553 -18.99 -0.47 -16.90
CA SER A 553 -19.75 0.27 -17.93
C SER A 553 -21.27 0.10 -17.95
N GLU A 554 -21.91 -0.06 -16.78
CA GLU A 554 -23.35 0.15 -16.60
C GLU A 554 -23.70 1.65 -16.58
N ARG A 555 -23.34 2.33 -17.66
CA ARG A 555 -24.37 3.13 -18.32
C ARG A 555 -25.27 2.15 -19.05
N GLU A 556 -26.55 2.14 -18.68
CA GLU A 556 -27.55 1.22 -19.18
C GLU A 556 -27.51 1.09 -20.71
N GLY A 557 -26.89 0.02 -21.21
CA GLY A 557 -26.89 -0.38 -22.63
C GLY A 557 -25.72 0.02 -23.53
N GLU A 558 -24.70 0.77 -23.08
CA GLU A 558 -23.76 1.45 -24.02
C GLU A 558 -22.40 0.78 -24.35
N ASN A 559 -21.96 -0.32 -23.71
CA ASN A 559 -20.73 -1.03 -24.16
C ASN A 559 -20.76 -2.56 -23.92
N PRO A 560 -20.59 -3.42 -24.95
CA PRO A 560 -20.46 -4.87 -24.78
C PRO A 560 -19.20 -5.33 -24.02
N GLU A 561 -18.13 -4.53 -23.94
CA GLU A 561 -16.87 -4.95 -23.32
C GLU A 561 -16.98 -5.26 -21.81
N THR A 562 -17.90 -4.62 -21.06
CA THR A 562 -18.09 -4.97 -19.63
C THR A 562 -18.84 -6.30 -19.44
N LYS A 563 -19.57 -6.81 -20.45
CA LYS A 563 -20.02 -8.22 -20.39
C LYS A 563 -18.83 -9.16 -20.37
N SER A 564 -17.80 -8.90 -21.19
CA SER A 564 -16.56 -9.70 -21.20
C SER A 564 -15.74 -9.64 -19.91
N ALA A 565 -16.04 -8.72 -18.98
CA ALA A 565 -15.46 -8.70 -17.63
C ALA A 565 -16.28 -9.48 -16.59
N LEU A 566 -17.52 -9.87 -16.92
CA LEU A 566 -18.39 -10.74 -16.13
C LEU A 566 -18.44 -12.17 -16.68
N ASP A 567 -18.24 -12.35 -18.00
CA ASP A 567 -18.27 -13.64 -18.69
C ASP A 567 -17.30 -14.65 -18.03
N GLY A 568 -17.85 -15.65 -17.36
CA GLY A 568 -17.10 -16.67 -16.61
C GLY A 568 -17.06 -16.49 -15.09
N LEU A 569 -17.50 -15.34 -14.54
CA LEU A 569 -17.60 -15.09 -13.10
C LEU A 569 -18.91 -15.54 -12.46
N ASP A 570 -19.93 -15.94 -13.24
CA ASP A 570 -21.25 -16.41 -12.75
C ASP A 570 -21.18 -17.56 -11.72
N ALA A 571 -20.06 -18.29 -11.70
CA ALA A 571 -19.80 -19.41 -10.79
C ALA A 571 -19.01 -19.04 -9.52
N VAL A 572 -18.79 -17.73 -9.27
CA VAL A 572 -18.09 -17.20 -8.10
C VAL A 572 -19.08 -16.42 -7.22
N GLU A 573 -19.41 -16.98 -6.06
CA GLU A 573 -20.27 -16.32 -5.07
C GLU A 573 -19.62 -15.00 -4.61
N GLY A 574 -20.39 -13.90 -4.57
CA GLY A 574 -19.89 -12.58 -4.15
C GLY A 574 -19.04 -11.82 -5.20
N ALA A 575 -19.09 -12.24 -6.48
CA ALA A 575 -18.35 -11.58 -7.55
C ALA A 575 -18.79 -10.14 -7.82
N GLU A 576 -20.08 -9.82 -7.73
CA GLU A 576 -20.62 -8.48 -8.01
C GLU A 576 -20.10 -7.45 -6.99
N GLU A 577 -20.15 -7.79 -5.69
CA GLU A 577 -19.62 -7.02 -4.58
C GLU A 577 -18.08 -6.98 -4.54
N ALA A 578 -17.42 -7.88 -5.27
CA ALA A 578 -15.98 -7.89 -5.48
C ALA A 578 -15.55 -7.07 -6.73
N LEU A 579 -16.43 -6.85 -7.72
CA LEU A 579 -16.15 -5.98 -8.87
C LEU A 579 -16.38 -4.49 -8.58
N ARG A 580 -17.23 -4.16 -7.60
CA ARG A 580 -17.61 -2.77 -7.24
C ARG A 580 -17.52 -2.51 -5.75
N LEU A 581 -17.30 -1.26 -5.34
CA LEU A 581 -17.40 -0.90 -3.92
C LEU A 581 -18.84 -0.57 -3.54
N THR A 582 -19.28 -1.06 -2.38
CA THR A 582 -20.63 -0.87 -1.86
C THR A 582 -21.00 0.62 -1.80
N GLY A 583 -22.10 1.00 -2.47
CA GLY A 583 -22.57 2.38 -2.49
C GLY A 583 -21.85 3.32 -3.47
N ALA A 584 -21.06 2.79 -4.41
CA ALA A 584 -20.53 3.54 -5.55
C ALA A 584 -21.62 3.85 -6.59
N THR A 585 -22.57 4.72 -6.23
CA THR A 585 -23.67 5.16 -7.08
C THR A 585 -23.33 6.45 -7.86
N TRP A 586 -24.02 6.70 -8.98
CA TRP A 586 -23.83 7.93 -9.75
C TRP A 586 -24.03 9.19 -8.87
N PRO A 587 -23.18 10.23 -8.97
CA PRO A 587 -22.12 10.44 -9.96
C PRO A 587 -20.71 9.97 -9.53
N LEU A 588 -20.58 9.13 -8.49
CA LEU A 588 -19.28 8.63 -8.04
C LEU A 588 -18.64 7.67 -9.06
N LEU A 589 -17.33 7.47 -8.93
CA LEU A 589 -16.60 6.40 -9.62
C LEU A 589 -16.95 5.04 -9.02
N ALA A 590 -16.90 3.97 -9.81
CA ALA A 590 -17.22 2.60 -9.37
C ALA A 590 -16.28 2.09 -8.25
N ASN A 591 -15.10 2.70 -8.13
CA ASN A 591 -14.11 2.47 -7.08
C ASN A 591 -14.15 3.50 -5.94
N LEU A 592 -15.10 4.44 -5.87
CA LEU A 592 -15.13 5.55 -4.90
C LEU A 592 -13.90 6.51 -4.93
N GLY A 593 -13.01 6.43 -5.93
CA GLY A 593 -11.91 7.38 -6.11
C GLY A 593 -10.98 7.49 -4.89
N THR A 594 -10.78 8.72 -4.39
CA THR A 594 -9.87 9.01 -3.27
C THR A 594 -10.13 8.18 -2.01
N ALA A 595 -11.37 7.73 -1.78
CA ALA A 595 -11.71 6.90 -0.62
C ALA A 595 -11.14 5.46 -0.67
N SER A 596 -10.65 5.00 -1.83
CA SER A 596 -10.03 3.68 -2.03
C SER A 596 -8.63 3.73 -2.64
N ALA A 597 -8.07 4.95 -2.79
CA ALA A 597 -6.84 5.20 -3.53
C ALA A 597 -5.62 4.41 -3.01
N ASN A 598 -5.65 3.98 -1.74
CA ASN A 598 -4.60 3.17 -1.13
C ASN A 598 -4.32 1.85 -1.88
N ALA A 599 -5.33 1.19 -2.44
CA ALA A 599 -5.13 -0.05 -3.20
C ALA A 599 -4.33 0.20 -4.50
N TYR A 600 -4.61 1.30 -5.20
CA TYR A 600 -3.87 1.69 -6.41
C TYR A 600 -2.48 2.25 -6.09
N TRP A 601 -2.30 2.88 -4.93
CA TRP A 601 -0.96 3.25 -4.45
C TRP A 601 -0.13 2.03 -4.07
N MET A 602 -0.75 0.98 -3.52
CA MET A 602 -0.10 -0.31 -3.30
C MET A 602 0.27 -0.99 -4.62
N ASP A 603 -0.66 -1.06 -5.58
CA ASP A 603 -0.40 -1.61 -6.93
C ASP A 603 0.84 -0.98 -7.59
N MET A 604 0.89 0.35 -7.67
CA MET A 604 2.06 1.07 -8.19
C MET A 604 3.33 0.86 -7.36
N THR A 605 3.20 0.53 -6.07
CA THR A 605 4.34 0.14 -5.21
C THR A 605 4.84 -1.26 -5.55
N MET A 606 3.94 -2.25 -5.71
CA MET A 606 4.31 -3.61 -6.10
C MET A 606 4.98 -3.65 -7.48
N GLN A 607 4.43 -2.89 -8.42
CA GLN A 607 5.00 -2.73 -9.75
C GLN A 607 6.41 -2.11 -9.71
N THR A 608 6.60 -1.03 -8.96
CA THR A 608 7.90 -0.32 -8.98
C THR A 608 8.98 -0.98 -8.12
N ILE A 609 8.62 -1.70 -7.05
CA ILE A 609 9.56 -2.41 -6.18
C ILE A 609 9.91 -3.80 -6.72
N PHE A 610 8.92 -4.55 -7.20
CA PHE A 610 9.05 -6.00 -7.51
C PHE A 610 8.74 -6.39 -8.96
N ASN A 611 8.14 -5.51 -9.77
CA ASN A 611 7.34 -5.89 -10.96
C ASN A 611 6.13 -6.80 -10.62
N GLY A 612 5.69 -6.79 -9.36
CA GLY A 612 4.41 -7.37 -8.93
C GLY A 612 3.22 -6.46 -9.27
N GLN A 613 2.02 -6.84 -8.85
CA GLN A 613 0.79 -6.08 -9.08
C GLN A 613 -0.31 -6.51 -8.10
N GLU A 614 -1.17 -5.56 -7.70
CA GLU A 614 -2.47 -5.92 -7.12
C GLU A 614 -3.42 -6.25 -8.28
N ARG A 615 -4.39 -7.15 -8.05
CA ARG A 615 -5.14 -7.78 -9.16
C ARG A 615 -6.64 -7.57 -9.08
N THR A 616 -7.27 -7.41 -10.22
CA THR A 616 -8.73 -7.42 -10.34
C THR A 616 -9.27 -8.84 -10.16
N LEU A 617 -10.59 -8.99 -9.91
CA LEU A 617 -11.18 -10.32 -9.75
C LEU A 617 -11.02 -11.23 -11.00
N PRO A 618 -11.24 -10.76 -12.25
CA PRO A 618 -10.99 -11.58 -13.45
C PRO A 618 -9.55 -12.09 -13.54
N GLU A 619 -8.56 -11.25 -13.21
CA GLU A 619 -7.14 -11.61 -13.22
C GLU A 619 -6.83 -12.65 -12.13
N LEU A 620 -7.32 -12.47 -10.90
CA LEU A 620 -7.17 -13.45 -9.82
C LEU A 620 -7.80 -14.81 -10.16
N VAL A 621 -8.98 -14.82 -10.78
CA VAL A 621 -9.66 -16.05 -11.21
C VAL A 621 -8.87 -16.75 -12.33
N THR A 622 -8.35 -15.99 -13.30
CA THR A 622 -7.52 -16.51 -14.40
C THR A 622 -6.19 -17.08 -13.89
N LEU A 623 -5.51 -16.34 -13.01
CA LEU A 623 -4.27 -16.74 -12.33
C LEU A 623 -4.46 -18.07 -11.58
N CYS A 624 -5.49 -18.16 -10.74
CA CYS A 624 -5.84 -19.38 -10.02
C CYS A 624 -6.11 -20.56 -10.97
N LEU A 625 -6.92 -20.33 -12.02
CA LEU A 625 -7.31 -21.39 -12.96
C LEU A 625 -6.10 -21.94 -13.74
N SER A 626 -5.19 -21.07 -14.18
CA SER A 626 -3.93 -21.44 -14.84
C SER A 626 -2.96 -22.26 -13.96
N ALA A 627 -3.17 -22.24 -12.63
CA ALA A 627 -2.46 -23.04 -11.64
C ALA A 627 -3.26 -24.26 -11.15
N GLY A 628 -4.46 -24.53 -11.70
CA GLY A 628 -5.31 -25.67 -11.34
C GLY A 628 -6.21 -25.44 -10.13
N TRP A 629 -6.51 -24.19 -9.78
CA TRP A 629 -7.44 -23.80 -8.71
C TRP A 629 -8.68 -23.11 -9.30
N LYS A 630 -9.87 -23.65 -9.04
CA LYS A 630 -11.14 -22.98 -9.36
C LYS A 630 -11.54 -22.09 -8.18
N VAL A 631 -11.58 -20.77 -8.38
CA VAL A 631 -12.23 -19.86 -7.44
C VAL A 631 -13.73 -20.16 -7.38
N THR A 632 -14.28 -20.21 -6.17
CA THR A 632 -15.71 -20.47 -5.91
C THR A 632 -16.41 -19.32 -5.18
N ARG A 633 -15.65 -18.47 -4.50
CA ARG A 633 -16.18 -17.35 -3.71
C ARG A 633 -15.19 -16.18 -3.69
N ALA A 634 -15.71 -14.97 -3.75
CA ALA A 634 -15.04 -13.73 -3.36
C ALA A 634 -15.80 -13.09 -2.19
N THR A 635 -15.11 -12.38 -1.30
CA THR A 635 -15.71 -11.75 -0.12
C THR A 635 -14.93 -10.50 0.26
N ARG A 636 -15.61 -9.35 0.30
CA ARG A 636 -15.06 -8.04 0.66
C ARG A 636 -15.88 -7.43 1.78
N VAL A 637 -15.23 -6.77 2.75
CA VAL A 637 -15.94 -6.03 3.80
C VAL A 637 -16.34 -4.64 3.27
N PRO A 638 -17.59 -4.18 3.47
CA PRO A 638 -18.03 -2.86 3.05
C PRO A 638 -17.08 -1.74 3.51
N GLY A 639 -16.68 -0.88 2.58
CA GLY A 639 -15.75 0.21 2.83
C GLY A 639 -14.26 -0.15 2.70
N SER A 640 -13.88 -1.43 2.59
CA SER A 640 -12.49 -1.85 2.32
C SER A 640 -12.32 -2.35 0.87
N THR A 641 -11.12 -2.17 0.31
CA THR A 641 -10.69 -2.82 -0.94
C THR A 641 -10.09 -4.22 -0.69
N PHE A 642 -9.64 -4.49 0.54
CA PHE A 642 -9.08 -5.78 0.93
C PHE A 642 -10.17 -6.86 0.89
N GLY A 643 -9.87 -7.97 0.24
CA GLY A 643 -10.83 -9.04 0.01
C GLY A 643 -10.20 -10.42 0.09
N HIS A 644 -11.07 -11.41 0.19
CA HIS A 644 -10.70 -12.81 0.29
C HIS A 644 -11.33 -13.59 -0.85
N ILE A 645 -10.55 -14.42 -1.52
CA ILE A 645 -11.08 -15.41 -2.46
C ILE A 645 -10.84 -16.81 -1.91
N VAL A 646 -11.85 -17.66 -2.04
CA VAL A 646 -11.77 -19.08 -1.72
C VAL A 646 -11.78 -19.86 -3.02
N ALA A 647 -10.80 -20.75 -3.17
CA ALA A 647 -10.66 -21.63 -4.31
C ALA A 647 -10.52 -23.09 -3.88
N VAL A 648 -10.93 -23.99 -4.77
CA VAL A 648 -10.78 -25.44 -4.64
C VAL A 648 -9.92 -25.98 -5.78
N PRO A 649 -9.13 -27.05 -5.56
CA PRO A 649 -8.36 -27.68 -6.61
C PRO A 649 -9.30 -28.24 -7.68
N THR A 650 -8.97 -27.96 -8.94
CA THR A 650 -9.59 -28.57 -10.11
C THR A 650 -8.56 -29.43 -10.84
N VAL A 651 -8.97 -30.12 -11.92
CA VAL A 651 -8.02 -30.72 -12.85
C VAL A 651 -7.15 -29.60 -13.44
N LEU A 652 -5.84 -29.80 -13.51
CA LEU A 652 -4.94 -28.85 -14.16
C LEU A 652 -5.38 -28.64 -15.62
N PRO A 653 -5.46 -27.40 -16.12
CA PRO A 653 -5.75 -27.16 -17.53
C PRO A 653 -4.66 -27.77 -18.41
N PRO A 654 -4.96 -28.08 -19.69
CA PRO A 654 -3.95 -28.54 -20.65
C PRO A 654 -2.75 -27.58 -20.74
N GLU A 655 -1.56 -28.11 -21.02
CA GLU A 655 -0.33 -27.30 -21.12
C GLU A 655 -0.48 -26.18 -22.17
N ASP A 656 -1.17 -26.46 -23.30
CA ASP A 656 -1.52 -25.46 -24.32
C ASP A 656 -2.29 -24.25 -23.77
N VAL A 657 -3.16 -24.46 -22.77
CA VAL A 657 -3.94 -23.39 -22.12
C VAL A 657 -3.08 -22.64 -21.11
N ALA A 658 -2.16 -23.32 -20.42
CA ALA A 658 -1.20 -22.68 -19.54
C ALA A 658 -0.25 -21.75 -20.30
N ASP A 659 0.35 -22.23 -21.39
CA ASP A 659 1.29 -21.45 -22.21
C ASP A 659 0.59 -20.35 -23.05
N ALA A 660 -0.71 -20.49 -23.36
CA ALA A 660 -1.49 -19.44 -24.02
C ALA A 660 -1.72 -18.18 -23.16
N TYR A 661 -1.68 -18.30 -21.83
CA TYR A 661 -1.75 -17.16 -20.90
C TYR A 661 -0.39 -16.79 -20.31
N TYR A 662 0.46 -17.77 -19.96
CA TYR A 662 1.74 -17.54 -19.27
C TYR A 662 2.84 -18.51 -19.78
N PRO A 663 3.47 -18.22 -20.93
CA PRO A 663 4.43 -19.11 -21.56
C PRO A 663 5.71 -19.34 -20.74
N GLY A 664 6.21 -20.58 -20.72
CA GLY A 664 7.55 -20.90 -20.21
C GLY A 664 7.64 -21.30 -18.73
N VAL A 665 6.62 -21.99 -18.21
CA VAL A 665 6.58 -22.46 -16.81
C VAL A 665 6.71 -23.99 -16.72
N GLU A 666 7.95 -24.49 -16.80
CA GLU A 666 8.26 -25.92 -16.61
C GLU A 666 7.83 -26.45 -15.22
N VAL A 667 7.32 -27.69 -15.18
CA VAL A 667 6.79 -28.32 -13.97
C VAL A 667 7.44 -29.69 -13.70
N PRO A 668 8.17 -29.86 -12.56
CA PRO A 668 8.65 -31.17 -12.12
C PRO A 668 7.50 -32.14 -11.78
N ARG A 669 7.57 -33.38 -12.28
CA ARG A 669 6.57 -34.42 -12.01
C ARG A 669 6.69 -34.95 -10.57
N PRO A 670 5.58 -35.24 -9.88
CA PRO A 670 5.62 -35.78 -8.51
C PRO A 670 6.19 -37.19 -8.47
N THR A 671 7.14 -37.43 -7.56
CA THR A 671 7.66 -38.76 -7.22
C THR A 671 7.14 -39.17 -5.85
N SER A 672 6.63 -40.41 -5.73
CA SER A 672 5.96 -40.89 -4.51
C SER A 672 6.94 -41.18 -3.36
N PRO A 673 6.87 -40.48 -2.20
CA PRO A 673 7.76 -40.71 -1.06
C PRO A 673 7.08 -41.48 0.10
N VAL A 674 7.88 -41.85 1.10
CA VAL A 674 7.42 -42.53 2.32
C VAL A 674 6.91 -41.54 3.37
N ILE A 675 5.79 -41.85 4.02
CA ILE A 675 5.11 -41.00 5.00
C ILE A 675 5.82 -41.05 6.37
N ILE A 676 6.10 -39.88 6.95
CA ILE A 676 6.42 -39.69 8.38
C ILE A 676 5.69 -38.43 8.86
N ASP A 677 4.84 -38.56 9.88
CA ASP A 677 4.07 -37.45 10.47
C ASP A 677 4.97 -36.50 11.29
N PRO A 678 5.11 -35.21 10.93
CA PRO A 678 5.93 -34.25 11.66
C PRO A 678 5.34 -33.88 13.03
N PHE A 679 4.06 -34.19 13.30
CA PHE A 679 3.41 -33.99 14.60
C PHE A 679 3.48 -35.23 15.51
N GLY A 680 4.13 -36.31 15.08
CA GLY A 680 4.61 -37.40 15.95
C GLY A 680 3.60 -38.51 16.29
N SER A 681 2.44 -38.58 15.63
CA SER A 681 1.40 -39.57 15.92
C SER A 681 1.60 -40.89 15.16
N SER A 682 2.34 -41.83 15.75
CA SER A 682 2.75 -43.10 15.13
C SER A 682 1.65 -44.18 15.04
N ARG A 683 0.48 -43.86 14.45
CA ARG A 683 -0.55 -44.86 14.12
C ARG A 683 -0.22 -45.60 12.82
N ARG A 684 0.20 -46.85 12.93
CA ARG A 684 0.32 -47.76 11.77
C ARG A 684 -1.08 -48.08 11.21
N LEU A 685 -1.38 -47.61 10.00
CA LEU A 685 -2.44 -48.19 9.19
C LEU A 685 -2.08 -49.64 8.83
N PRO A 686 -3.03 -50.59 8.81
CA PRO A 686 -2.74 -51.98 8.45
C PRO A 686 -2.37 -52.07 6.97
N SER A 687 -1.26 -52.73 6.65
CA SER A 687 -0.83 -52.92 5.26
C SER A 687 -1.82 -53.80 4.48
N PRO A 688 -2.16 -53.46 3.22
CA PRO A 688 -2.95 -54.35 2.38
C PRO A 688 -2.26 -55.71 2.22
N ARG A 689 -2.94 -56.80 2.60
CA ARG A 689 -2.49 -58.16 2.26
C ARG A 689 -2.80 -58.42 0.79
N THR A 690 -1.80 -58.30 -0.07
CA THR A 690 -1.87 -58.76 -1.46
C THR A 690 -1.88 -60.30 -1.52
N PRO A 691 -2.93 -60.95 -2.06
CA PRO A 691 -2.87 -62.36 -2.39
C PRO A 691 -2.11 -62.53 -3.71
N ALA A 692 -0.94 -63.17 -3.67
CA ALA A 692 -0.15 -63.44 -4.87
C ALA A 692 -0.64 -64.70 -5.59
N HIS A 693 -1.05 -64.57 -6.86
CA HIS A 693 -1.04 -65.67 -7.83
C HIS A 693 -0.81 -65.16 -9.26
N HIS A 694 -0.02 -65.90 -10.04
CA HIS A 694 0.31 -65.59 -11.44
C HIS A 694 -0.77 -66.10 -12.41
N GLY A 695 -0.97 -65.46 -13.57
CA GLY A 695 -1.75 -66.13 -14.64
C GLY A 695 -2.24 -65.36 -15.87
N ARG A 696 -1.34 -64.86 -16.74
CA ARG A 696 -1.50 -64.73 -18.21
C ARG A 696 -2.80 -64.14 -18.86
N ARG A 697 -2.58 -63.09 -19.68
CA ARG A 697 -3.23 -62.76 -20.98
C ARG A 697 -4.69 -62.26 -21.01
N GLY A 698 -4.89 -61.17 -21.79
CA GLY A 698 -6.10 -60.97 -22.61
C GLY A 698 -6.89 -59.69 -22.30
N SER A 699 -6.97 -58.74 -23.24
CA SER A 699 -7.78 -57.52 -23.11
C SER A 699 -9.19 -57.70 -23.69
N LEU A 700 -10.23 -57.42 -22.89
CA LEU A 700 -11.62 -57.51 -23.34
C LEU A 700 -12.08 -56.31 -24.19
N TRP A 701 -11.45 -55.14 -24.03
CA TRP A 701 -11.74 -53.94 -24.84
C TRP A 701 -11.37 -54.08 -26.34
N SER A 702 -10.51 -55.05 -26.70
CA SER A 702 -10.05 -55.25 -28.08
C SER A 702 -11.07 -55.99 -28.99
N ARG A 703 -12.26 -56.31 -28.48
CA ARG A 703 -13.21 -57.26 -29.07
C ARG A 703 -14.57 -56.69 -29.49
N TRP A 704 -14.87 -55.43 -29.20
CA TRP A 704 -16.16 -54.80 -29.55
C TRP A 704 -16.13 -54.06 -30.91
N ILE A 705 -15.06 -53.30 -31.17
CA ILE A 705 -14.88 -52.47 -32.38
C ILE A 705 -14.44 -53.32 -33.59
N ARG A 706 -15.19 -54.39 -33.93
CA ARG A 706 -14.84 -55.27 -35.07
C ARG A 706 -15.98 -56.02 -35.75
N ASN A 707 -17.25 -55.84 -35.36
CA ASN A 707 -18.37 -56.64 -35.86
C ASN A 707 -19.58 -55.83 -36.42
N THR A 708 -19.42 -54.54 -36.67
CA THR A 708 -20.41 -53.68 -37.35
C THR A 708 -19.80 -53.03 -38.58
N GLY A 709 -19.54 -53.85 -39.61
CA GLY A 709 -19.00 -53.37 -40.88
C GLY A 709 -20.11 -53.03 -41.88
N LEU A 710 -20.17 -51.79 -42.35
CA LEU A 710 -20.88 -51.38 -43.56
C LEU A 710 -20.06 -50.31 -44.31
N ALA A 711 -19.92 -50.53 -45.62
CA ALA A 711 -19.44 -49.65 -46.70
C ALA A 711 -18.48 -48.47 -46.37
N ARG A 712 -17.27 -48.55 -46.96
CA ARG A 712 -16.64 -47.38 -47.60
C ARG A 712 -17.15 -47.31 -49.04
N ASP A 713 -17.46 -46.09 -49.51
CA ASP A 713 -17.42 -45.56 -50.89
C ASP A 713 -18.06 -44.16 -50.83
N ALA A 714 -17.71 -43.14 -51.63
CA ALA A 714 -16.53 -42.84 -52.45
C ALA A 714 -16.54 -41.31 -52.77
N LEU A 715 -15.57 -40.79 -53.53
CA LEU A 715 -15.50 -39.40 -54.05
C LEU A 715 -15.25 -38.31 -52.97
N SER A 716 -14.43 -37.25 -53.09
CA SER A 716 -13.73 -36.50 -54.17
C SER A 716 -14.38 -35.16 -54.58
N GLU A 717 -13.57 -34.10 -54.44
CA GLU A 717 -13.63 -32.79 -55.10
C GLU A 717 -14.72 -31.74 -54.71
N ASP A 718 -14.23 -30.49 -54.68
CA ASP A 718 -14.85 -29.17 -54.90
C ASP A 718 -16.08 -28.64 -54.14
N ALA A 719 -15.79 -27.58 -53.38
CA ALA A 719 -16.42 -26.25 -53.41
C ALA A 719 -17.92 -26.07 -53.12
N ARG A 720 -18.20 -25.39 -52.00
CA ARG A 720 -18.46 -23.92 -52.01
C ARG A 720 -18.33 -23.28 -50.63
#